data_AF-A0A5R8Y426-F1
#
_entry.id   AF-A0A5R8Y426-F1
#
_cell.length_a   1.000
_cell.length_b   1.000
_cell.length_c   1.000
_cell.angle_alpha   90.00
_cell.angle_beta   90.00
_cell.angle_gamma   90.00
#
_symmetry.space_group_name_H-M   'P 1'
#
loop_
_entity.id
_entity.type
_entity.pdbx_description
1 polymer ?
#
loop_
_entity_poly.entity_id
_entity_poly.type
_entity_poly.pdbx_seq_one_letter_code
_entity_poly.pdbx_strand_id
1 'polypeptide(L)'
;MKKSQSKFSSMLLGTALVASVASGATNELSKVMKERGLSEIDVIRAAKTYNPTGVKDEYVVFSSGGQSGQVIVYGVPSMRILKYIGVFTPEPWQGYGFDKDSLEVLRQGNIRGREINWGDTHHPALSEIDGKYDGKWLAINDKANPRIAIIDLADFETKQIVPNPVFKSDHGGAFFTPNSEYIIEASQYAAPFDNNYHPIEEYKETYRGGVTMWKFDNKIGRIMPDDSFTIEFPPYHQDLSDAGKGISYGWGFTNSFNTEMYTGGIEVGMPPNEAGMSRNDTDFLHVYNWEKLAKLAENPKNVKIINNHKVVPMDIAVKNNALFLIPEPKSPHGVDVDPTGQYLIVCGKLDTHASVYDFKKIKKLIDNKEYAGKDPYGIPILDMKKSLHGQLELGLGPLHNQYSPVDGEVYTSLYVDSQVVKWNFKDLKVIDKENVHYNIGHLAGMEGKSADPQGDYIIALNKLAIDRFQNVGPLHPQNHQLIDIKGKTMDLLVDMPLPLGEPHQAVAIRASKLHPHVRYKMGTNSKTGKIHKGKTLAGEERIERDGKNVTVYATLVRSHINPERITVNKGDKVTIHMTNLERAQDETHGFTIDNYDIHGSLEPGETTTLEFTADVEGVFPYYCTEFCSALHLEMMGYMMVKDPDKKYVSAQKLKMKTMSPEELKAEYDKTVAVNNATDAVIQSVVKFLKDNKFQDHKVVANLVTDALDQYNKIPEQKKKADEALKAGDTEKAILFENMIWQLMVKTADVGIRAKDTLVRKISTKQSAAAARGEVAFAEGGCNGCHVIGKVSSGPDLTGVLQRHENGEQWVSNFILDPESMYDDPYVKGMIDYFNLKMPNQHMSEEETKDIIEYLKWIEENANLF
;
A
#
# COMPACT_ATOMS: atom_id res chain seq x y z
N MET A 1 76.05 31.79 3.87
CA MET A 1 75.40 30.46 3.70
C MET A 1 74.31 30.29 4.75
N LYS A 2 73.04 30.52 4.40
CA LYS A 2 71.80 30.16 5.14
C LYS A 2 70.64 31.00 4.55
N LYS A 3 69.97 30.49 3.51
CA LYS A 3 68.62 30.95 3.07
C LYS A 3 67.99 30.16 1.90
N SER A 4 68.53 29.01 1.47
CA SER A 4 67.90 28.19 0.42
C SER A 4 67.28 26.86 0.90
N GLN A 5 67.40 26.50 2.19
CA GLN A 5 66.95 25.18 2.68
C GLN A 5 65.49 25.13 3.18
N SER A 6 64.76 26.25 3.29
CA SER A 6 63.43 26.25 3.91
C SER A 6 62.25 26.02 2.95
N LYS A 7 62.40 26.22 1.64
CA LYS A 7 61.30 26.00 0.67
C LYS A 7 61.25 24.57 0.11
N PHE A 8 62.35 23.83 0.17
CA PHE A 8 62.40 22.44 -0.27
C PHE A 8 61.78 21.48 0.77
N SER A 9 61.97 21.75 2.06
CA SER A 9 61.44 20.91 3.14
C SER A 9 59.92 20.98 3.29
N SER A 10 59.29 22.13 3.03
CA SER A 10 57.82 22.28 3.06
C SER A 10 57.12 21.63 1.85
N MET A 11 57.79 21.58 0.70
CA MET A 11 57.27 20.90 -0.50
C MET A 11 57.44 19.37 -0.40
N LEU A 12 58.52 18.90 0.24
CA LEU A 12 58.74 17.49 0.58
C LEU A 12 57.81 16.98 1.69
N LEU A 13 57.49 17.80 2.71
CA LEU A 13 56.48 17.40 3.71
C LEU A 13 55.05 17.39 3.15
N GLY A 14 54.72 18.34 2.26
CA GLY A 14 53.41 18.35 1.58
C GLY A 14 53.23 17.18 0.61
N THR A 15 54.27 16.80 -0.13
CA THR A 15 54.24 15.60 -0.99
C THR A 15 54.34 14.30 -0.20
N ALA A 16 55.05 14.26 0.94
CA ALA A 16 55.10 13.08 1.80
C ALA A 16 53.77 12.84 2.57
N LEU A 17 53.05 13.89 2.99
CA LEU A 17 51.72 13.73 3.58
C LEU A 17 50.69 13.28 2.53
N VAL A 18 50.72 13.83 1.31
CA VAL A 18 49.83 13.40 0.23
C VAL A 18 50.17 11.98 -0.24
N ALA A 19 51.46 11.60 -0.28
CA ALA A 19 51.88 10.24 -0.63
C ALA A 19 51.60 9.21 0.47
N SER A 20 51.59 9.59 1.75
CA SER A 20 51.26 8.67 2.87
C SER A 20 49.76 8.46 3.06
N VAL A 21 48.93 9.47 2.76
CA VAL A 21 47.46 9.31 2.72
C VAL A 21 47.03 8.52 1.46
N ALA A 22 47.72 8.73 0.33
CA ALA A 22 47.50 7.92 -0.88
C ALA A 22 47.97 6.46 -0.70
N SER A 23 49.08 6.21 0.00
CA SER A 23 49.58 4.84 0.22
C SER A 23 48.79 4.04 1.26
N GLY A 24 48.18 4.71 2.25
CA GLY A 24 47.32 4.07 3.26
C GLY A 24 45.97 3.60 2.70
N ALA A 25 45.31 4.41 1.87
CA ALA A 25 44.03 4.06 1.23
C ALA A 25 44.19 2.98 0.15
N THR A 26 45.29 2.99 -0.62
CA THR A 26 45.61 1.91 -1.55
C THR A 26 45.89 0.59 -0.83
N ASN A 27 46.36 0.62 0.41
CA ASN A 27 46.67 -0.59 1.17
C ASN A 27 45.41 -1.28 1.71
N GLU A 28 44.44 -0.52 2.24
CA GLU A 28 43.18 -1.09 2.74
C GLU A 28 42.28 -1.61 1.61
N LEU A 29 42.12 -0.88 0.51
CA LEU A 29 41.33 -1.38 -0.64
C LEU A 29 41.96 -2.65 -1.23
N SER A 30 43.29 -2.63 -1.45
CA SER A 30 44.01 -3.81 -1.95
C SER A 30 43.94 -5.00 -0.99
N LYS A 31 43.97 -4.73 0.32
CA LYS A 31 43.80 -5.75 1.36
C LYS A 31 42.39 -6.36 1.31
N VAL A 32 41.34 -5.54 1.25
CA VAL A 32 39.95 -6.02 1.13
C VAL A 32 39.76 -6.83 -0.15
N MET A 33 40.26 -6.33 -1.29
CA MET A 33 40.22 -7.05 -2.57
C MET A 33 40.91 -8.41 -2.45
N LYS A 34 42.09 -8.47 -1.84
CA LYS A 34 42.83 -9.72 -1.63
C LYS A 34 42.12 -10.67 -0.66
N GLU A 35 41.61 -10.18 0.45
CA GLU A 35 40.91 -10.99 1.47
C GLU A 35 39.61 -11.58 0.93
N ARG A 36 38.91 -10.84 0.06
CA ARG A 36 37.64 -11.27 -0.55
C ARG A 36 37.80 -11.92 -1.93
N GLY A 37 39.01 -11.92 -2.51
CA GLY A 37 39.26 -12.44 -3.85
C GLY A 37 38.62 -11.61 -4.98
N LEU A 38 38.48 -10.29 -4.80
CA LEU A 38 37.85 -9.40 -5.77
C LEU A 38 38.84 -8.90 -6.82
N SER A 39 38.39 -8.84 -8.07
CA SER A 39 39.09 -8.17 -9.17
C SER A 39 38.80 -6.66 -9.20
N GLU A 40 39.57 -5.90 -9.98
CA GLU A 40 39.32 -4.46 -10.17
C GLU A 40 37.94 -4.18 -10.77
N ILE A 41 37.47 -5.02 -11.71
CA ILE A 41 36.16 -4.86 -12.32
C ILE A 41 35.03 -5.13 -11.32
N ASP A 42 35.21 -6.07 -10.39
CA ASP A 42 34.22 -6.30 -9.31
C ASP A 42 34.07 -5.06 -8.43
N VAL A 43 35.18 -4.38 -8.13
CA VAL A 43 35.16 -3.15 -7.34
C VAL A 43 34.49 -2.01 -8.11
N ILE A 44 34.74 -1.88 -9.41
CA ILE A 44 34.08 -0.88 -10.26
C ILE A 44 32.57 -1.14 -10.33
N ARG A 45 32.15 -2.38 -10.57
CA ARG A 45 30.73 -2.77 -10.62
C ARG A 45 30.03 -2.53 -9.28
N ALA A 46 30.69 -2.89 -8.17
CA ALA A 46 30.19 -2.57 -6.84
C ALA A 46 30.07 -1.06 -6.62
N ALA A 47 31.03 -0.25 -7.07
CA ALA A 47 30.97 1.20 -6.96
C ALA A 47 29.85 1.82 -7.82
N LYS A 48 29.50 1.21 -8.97
CA LYS A 48 28.39 1.65 -9.83
C LYS A 48 27.00 1.41 -9.22
N THR A 49 26.86 0.43 -8.33
CA THR A 49 25.60 0.06 -7.69
C THR A 49 25.53 0.47 -6.21
N TYR A 50 26.65 0.89 -5.62
CA TYR A 50 26.69 1.32 -4.24
C TYR A 50 26.14 2.74 -4.06
N ASN A 51 25.02 2.84 -3.35
CA ASN A 51 24.52 4.10 -2.80
C ASN A 51 24.89 4.19 -1.30
N PRO A 52 25.67 5.21 -0.88
CA PRO A 52 25.94 5.47 0.54
C PRO A 52 24.67 5.71 1.36
N THR A 53 24.79 5.65 2.69
CA THR A 53 23.69 5.98 3.60
C THR A 53 23.09 7.37 3.28
N GLY A 54 21.77 7.46 3.24
CA GLY A 54 21.02 8.67 2.89
C GLY A 54 20.95 9.00 1.40
N VAL A 55 21.71 8.32 0.53
CA VAL A 55 21.62 8.53 -0.92
C VAL A 55 20.46 7.72 -1.50
N LYS A 56 19.57 8.42 -2.19
CA LYS A 56 18.39 7.87 -2.85
C LYS A 56 18.73 7.37 -4.24
N ASP A 57 18.03 6.33 -4.66
CA ASP A 57 18.08 5.78 -6.00
C ASP A 57 17.50 6.76 -7.04
N GLU A 58 18.02 6.70 -8.26
CA GLU A 58 17.62 7.58 -9.36
C GLU A 58 16.30 7.13 -10.00
N TYR A 59 16.08 5.82 -9.98
CA TYR A 59 14.91 5.16 -10.54
C TYR A 59 14.23 4.27 -9.49
N VAL A 60 12.92 4.14 -9.62
CA VAL A 60 12.11 3.17 -8.87
C VAL A 60 11.53 2.17 -9.87
N VAL A 61 11.60 0.90 -9.52
CA VAL A 61 11.09 -0.21 -10.32
C VAL A 61 9.92 -0.86 -9.61
N PHE A 62 8.84 -1.10 -10.37
CA PHE A 62 7.68 -1.86 -9.96
C PHE A 62 7.70 -3.18 -10.71
N SER A 63 7.96 -4.26 -9.98
CA SER A 63 8.03 -5.61 -10.50
C SER A 63 6.80 -6.40 -10.08
N SER A 64 6.28 -7.24 -10.96
CA SER A 64 5.32 -8.25 -10.54
C SER A 64 5.94 -9.16 -9.47
N GLY A 65 5.12 -9.66 -8.54
CA GLY A 65 5.50 -10.69 -7.58
C GLY A 65 5.19 -12.11 -8.07
N GLY A 66 4.74 -12.26 -9.31
CA GLY A 66 4.25 -13.54 -9.83
C GLY A 66 3.13 -14.12 -8.98
N GLN A 67 3.29 -15.41 -8.66
CA GLN A 67 2.34 -16.25 -7.93
C GLN A 67 2.14 -15.86 -6.46
N SER A 68 2.92 -14.89 -5.97
CA SER A 68 2.70 -14.30 -4.65
C SER A 68 1.44 -13.42 -4.64
N GLY A 69 1.14 -12.76 -5.75
CA GLY A 69 0.00 -11.85 -5.88
C GLY A 69 0.27 -10.40 -5.45
N GLN A 70 1.51 -10.06 -5.03
CA GLN A 70 1.95 -8.71 -4.67
C GLN A 70 2.69 -8.00 -5.82
N VAL A 71 3.03 -6.72 -5.61
CA VAL A 71 4.03 -5.98 -6.41
C VAL A 71 5.26 -5.69 -5.55
N ILE A 72 6.45 -5.90 -6.13
CA ILE A 72 7.74 -5.64 -5.50
C ILE A 72 8.27 -4.28 -5.98
N VAL A 73 8.65 -3.40 -5.06
CA VAL A 73 9.21 -2.08 -5.35
C VAL A 73 10.68 -2.05 -4.95
N TYR A 74 11.57 -1.67 -5.87
CA TYR A 74 13.01 -1.56 -5.58
C TYR A 74 13.67 -0.38 -6.30
N GLY A 75 14.79 0.09 -5.75
CA GLY A 75 15.56 1.22 -6.30
C GLY A 75 16.64 0.79 -7.29
N VAL A 76 16.96 1.63 -8.27
CA VAL A 76 18.08 1.48 -9.20
C VAL A 76 18.96 2.74 -9.14
N PRO A 77 20.30 2.61 -9.06
CA PRO A 77 21.10 1.40 -9.35
C PRO A 77 21.39 0.48 -8.16
N SER A 78 20.88 0.77 -6.95
CA SER A 78 21.25 -0.03 -5.77
C SER A 78 20.65 -1.43 -5.72
N MET A 79 19.57 -1.68 -6.47
CA MET A 79 18.81 -2.92 -6.48
C MET A 79 18.29 -3.32 -5.08
N ARG A 80 18.05 -2.33 -4.20
CA ARG A 80 17.49 -2.58 -2.87
C ARG A 80 15.97 -2.59 -2.93
N ILE A 81 15.37 -3.64 -2.38
CA ILE A 81 13.91 -3.70 -2.17
C ILE A 81 13.52 -2.62 -1.16
N LEU A 82 12.52 -1.83 -1.53
CA LEU A 82 12.01 -0.70 -0.76
C LEU A 82 10.64 -0.99 -0.14
N LYS A 83 9.76 -1.71 -0.86
CA LYS A 83 8.38 -2.01 -0.40
C LYS A 83 7.82 -3.22 -1.14
N TYR A 84 6.92 -3.95 -0.47
CA TYR A 84 5.94 -4.82 -1.10
C TYR A 84 4.58 -4.14 -1.04
N ILE A 85 3.78 -4.26 -2.10
CA ILE A 85 2.41 -3.74 -2.15
C ILE A 85 1.46 -4.92 -2.16
N GLY A 86 0.59 -5.02 -1.15
CA GLY A 86 -0.53 -5.95 -1.14
C GLY A 86 -1.52 -5.66 -2.28
N VAL A 87 -1.84 -6.69 -3.08
CA VAL A 87 -2.76 -6.56 -4.23
C VAL A 87 -3.81 -7.67 -4.22
N PHE A 88 -3.48 -8.86 -4.72
CA PHE A 88 -4.44 -9.95 -4.92
C PHE A 88 -4.42 -11.01 -3.80
N THR A 89 -3.43 -10.88 -2.92
CA THR A 89 -3.18 -11.75 -1.77
C THR A 89 -3.10 -10.87 -0.52
N PRO A 90 -3.64 -11.32 0.63
CA PRO A 90 -3.43 -10.62 1.89
C PRO A 90 -1.93 -10.41 2.18
N GLU A 91 -1.56 -9.23 2.64
CA GLU A 91 -0.20 -8.87 3.02
C GLU A 91 -0.19 -8.53 4.52
N PRO A 92 0.11 -9.51 5.39
CA PRO A 92 -0.12 -9.39 6.83
C PRO A 92 0.75 -8.35 7.50
N TRP A 93 1.95 -8.03 6.98
CA TRP A 93 2.76 -6.96 7.56
C TRP A 93 2.05 -5.59 7.43
N GLN A 94 1.42 -5.34 6.28
CA GLN A 94 0.69 -4.10 6.02
C GLN A 94 -0.76 -4.12 6.52
N GLY A 95 -1.21 -5.21 7.16
CA GLY A 95 -2.62 -5.42 7.52
C GLY A 95 -3.58 -5.55 6.33
N TYR A 96 -3.07 -5.56 5.09
CA TYR A 96 -3.88 -5.62 3.88
C TYR A 96 -4.60 -6.97 3.77
N GLY A 97 -5.93 -6.94 3.68
CA GLY A 97 -6.79 -8.11 3.69
C GLY A 97 -7.24 -8.56 5.09
N PHE A 98 -6.80 -7.89 6.15
CA PHE A 98 -7.15 -8.20 7.55
C PHE A 98 -7.97 -7.10 8.23
N ASP A 99 -7.79 -5.84 7.80
CA ASP A 99 -8.71 -4.76 8.15
C ASP A 99 -9.92 -4.72 7.19
N LYS A 100 -11.00 -4.10 7.64
CA LYS A 100 -12.27 -4.05 6.88
C LYS A 100 -12.10 -3.38 5.52
N ASP A 101 -11.40 -2.25 5.48
CA ASP A 101 -11.34 -1.39 4.30
C ASP A 101 -10.47 -2.02 3.21
N SER A 102 -9.33 -2.61 3.58
CA SER A 102 -8.50 -3.38 2.65
C SER A 102 -9.15 -4.70 2.22
N LEU A 103 -9.84 -5.39 3.14
CA LEU A 103 -10.60 -6.58 2.80
C LEU A 103 -11.72 -6.25 1.82
N GLU A 104 -12.40 -5.11 1.96
CA GLU A 104 -13.42 -4.68 0.99
C GLU A 104 -12.81 -4.51 -0.41
N VAL A 105 -11.63 -3.91 -0.54
CA VAL A 105 -10.90 -3.82 -1.81
C VAL A 105 -10.55 -5.21 -2.36
N LEU A 106 -9.98 -6.09 -1.53
CA LEU A 106 -9.64 -7.46 -1.93
C LEU A 106 -10.88 -8.23 -2.42
N ARG A 107 -12.03 -8.04 -1.76
CA ARG A 107 -13.30 -8.69 -2.10
C ARG A 107 -13.95 -8.16 -3.37
N GLN A 108 -13.55 -6.99 -3.88
CA GLN A 108 -13.93 -6.57 -5.23
C GLN A 108 -13.43 -7.58 -6.28
N GLY A 109 -12.29 -8.24 -6.00
CA GLY A 109 -11.72 -9.31 -6.84
C GLY A 109 -12.37 -10.68 -6.67
N ASN A 110 -13.51 -10.81 -5.98
CA ASN A 110 -14.21 -12.08 -5.89
C ASN A 110 -14.80 -12.48 -7.24
N ILE A 111 -14.65 -13.76 -7.61
CA ILE A 111 -15.14 -14.27 -8.88
C ILE A 111 -16.30 -15.23 -8.63
N ARG A 112 -17.44 -14.96 -9.27
CA ARG A 112 -18.64 -15.82 -9.23
C ARG A 112 -19.09 -16.16 -7.79
N GLY A 113 -19.03 -15.19 -6.89
CA GLY A 113 -19.42 -15.32 -5.48
C GLY A 113 -18.43 -16.11 -4.62
N ARG A 114 -17.21 -16.36 -5.11
CA ARG A 114 -16.15 -17.02 -4.35
C ARG A 114 -15.07 -16.03 -3.94
N GLU A 115 -14.60 -16.20 -2.71
CA GLU A 115 -13.43 -15.49 -2.21
C GLU A 115 -12.16 -15.99 -2.89
N ILE A 116 -11.34 -15.05 -3.37
CA ILE A 116 -10.06 -15.32 -4.02
C ILE A 116 -8.97 -14.62 -3.22
N ASN A 117 -8.06 -15.41 -2.62
CA ASN A 117 -7.04 -14.93 -1.68
C ASN A 117 -5.60 -15.16 -2.17
N TRP A 118 -5.44 -15.52 -3.44
CA TRP A 118 -4.14 -15.63 -4.10
C TRP A 118 -4.24 -15.01 -5.49
N GLY A 119 -3.11 -14.73 -6.13
CA GLY A 119 -3.06 -14.25 -7.50
C GLY A 119 -1.70 -14.48 -8.14
N ASP A 120 -1.65 -14.28 -9.45
CA ASP A 120 -0.47 -14.47 -10.28
C ASP A 120 -0.20 -13.20 -11.10
N THR A 121 0.51 -12.25 -10.47
CA THR A 121 0.78 -10.93 -11.05
C THR A 121 1.76 -11.00 -12.21
N HIS A 122 1.40 -10.43 -13.36
CA HIS A 122 2.22 -10.53 -14.57
C HIS A 122 2.80 -9.21 -15.04
N HIS A 123 1.98 -8.27 -15.55
CA HIS A 123 2.47 -7.07 -16.21
C HIS A 123 2.04 -5.80 -15.49
N PRO A 124 2.94 -5.21 -14.66
CA PRO A 124 2.73 -3.88 -14.15
C PRO A 124 2.86 -2.87 -15.31
N ALA A 125 2.00 -1.85 -15.34
CA ALA A 125 2.13 -0.72 -16.25
C ALA A 125 1.78 0.60 -15.57
N LEU A 126 2.52 1.64 -15.92
CA LEU A 126 2.36 2.98 -15.36
C LEU A 126 1.41 3.80 -16.23
N SER A 127 0.64 4.70 -15.61
CA SER A 127 -0.17 5.67 -16.34
C SER A 127 0.68 6.64 -17.16
N GLU A 128 0.11 7.13 -18.26
CA GLU A 128 0.80 7.89 -19.29
C GLU A 128 0.05 9.18 -19.67
N ILE A 129 0.82 10.21 -20.01
CA ILE A 129 0.36 11.41 -20.71
C ILE A 129 1.28 11.59 -21.92
N ASP A 130 0.71 11.68 -23.12
CA ASP A 130 1.44 11.73 -24.39
C ASP A 130 2.49 10.60 -24.54
N GLY A 131 2.17 9.41 -24.03
CA GLY A 131 3.02 8.24 -24.06
C GLY A 131 4.12 8.22 -22.99
N LYS A 132 4.16 9.20 -22.08
CA LYS A 132 5.20 9.34 -21.05
C LYS A 132 4.63 9.04 -19.69
N TYR A 133 5.36 8.27 -18.88
CA TYR A 133 4.92 7.96 -17.52
C TYR A 133 4.74 9.23 -16.68
N ASP A 134 3.59 9.33 -16.01
CA ASP A 134 3.19 10.48 -15.20
C ASP A 134 3.37 10.26 -13.69
N GLY A 135 3.67 9.03 -13.27
CA GLY A 135 3.97 8.66 -11.88
C GLY A 135 2.77 8.63 -10.95
N LYS A 136 1.53 8.56 -11.47
CA LYS A 136 0.31 8.59 -10.65
C LYS A 136 -0.26 7.23 -10.33
N TRP A 137 -0.44 6.38 -11.33
CA TRP A 137 -1.14 5.11 -11.19
C TRP A 137 -0.30 3.97 -11.72
N LEU A 138 -0.46 2.82 -11.09
CA LEU A 138 0.07 1.55 -11.56
C LEU A 138 -1.09 0.57 -11.72
N ALA A 139 -1.20 -0.02 -12.91
CA ALA A 139 -2.11 -1.14 -13.15
C ALA A 139 -1.33 -2.45 -13.10
N ILE A 140 -1.95 -3.52 -12.61
CA ILE A 140 -1.38 -4.87 -12.59
C ILE A 140 -2.49 -5.91 -12.78
N ASN A 141 -2.25 -6.93 -13.61
CA ASN A 141 -3.21 -8.02 -13.87
C ASN A 141 -2.95 -9.26 -12.99
N ASP A 142 -3.96 -10.12 -12.88
CA ASP A 142 -3.87 -11.48 -12.32
C ASP A 142 -4.24 -12.53 -13.37
N LYS A 143 -3.23 -13.25 -13.86
CA LYS A 143 -3.39 -14.31 -14.85
C LYS A 143 -4.30 -15.43 -14.42
N ALA A 144 -4.16 -15.85 -13.16
CA ALA A 144 -4.81 -17.05 -12.65
C ALA A 144 -6.31 -16.84 -12.46
N ASN A 145 -6.70 -15.63 -12.05
CA ASN A 145 -8.09 -15.23 -11.86
C ASN A 145 -8.25 -13.86 -12.53
N PRO A 146 -8.74 -13.80 -13.78
CA PRO A 146 -8.72 -12.58 -14.60
C PRO A 146 -9.24 -11.35 -13.87
N ARG A 147 -8.31 -10.49 -13.45
CA ARG A 147 -8.55 -9.31 -12.61
C ARG A 147 -7.49 -8.26 -12.91
N ILE A 148 -7.88 -6.99 -12.82
CA ILE A 148 -6.94 -5.87 -12.83
C ILE A 148 -7.06 -5.11 -11.53
N ALA A 149 -5.93 -4.78 -10.93
CA ALA A 149 -5.85 -3.87 -9.81
C ALA A 149 -5.28 -2.51 -10.23
N ILE A 150 -5.75 -1.45 -9.57
CA ILE A 150 -5.20 -0.10 -9.68
C ILE A 150 -4.58 0.28 -8.34
N ILE A 151 -3.32 0.71 -8.39
CA ILE A 151 -2.52 1.18 -7.26
C ILE A 151 -2.27 2.67 -7.45
N ASP A 152 -2.48 3.45 -6.39
CA ASP A 152 -2.13 4.87 -6.33
C ASP A 152 -0.68 5.02 -5.88
N LEU A 153 0.14 5.72 -6.66
CA LEU A 153 1.55 5.93 -6.36
C LEU A 153 1.80 7.13 -5.44
N ALA A 154 0.75 7.86 -5.05
CA ALA A 154 0.83 8.87 -4.01
C ALA A 154 1.00 8.23 -2.62
N ASP A 155 0.52 7.01 -2.40
CA ASP A 155 0.66 6.30 -1.12
C ASP A 155 1.03 4.81 -1.25
N PHE A 156 1.18 4.31 -2.48
CA PHE A 156 1.57 2.93 -2.81
C PHE A 156 0.56 1.91 -2.30
N GLU A 157 -0.73 2.23 -2.39
CA GLU A 157 -1.83 1.39 -1.93
C GLU A 157 -2.76 0.95 -3.07
N THR A 158 -3.20 -0.30 -3.02
CA THR A 158 -4.21 -0.84 -3.93
C THR A 158 -5.57 -0.21 -3.64
N LYS A 159 -6.18 0.40 -4.65
CA LYS A 159 -7.41 1.20 -4.53
C LYS A 159 -8.65 0.55 -5.12
N GLN A 160 -8.45 -0.35 -6.07
CA GLN A 160 -9.53 -1.00 -6.81
C GLN A 160 -9.05 -2.34 -7.35
N ILE A 161 -9.91 -3.34 -7.33
CA ILE A 161 -9.75 -4.58 -8.11
C ILE A 161 -11.00 -4.78 -8.96
N VAL A 162 -10.84 -5.06 -10.25
CA VAL A 162 -11.95 -5.33 -11.17
C VAL A 162 -11.76 -6.73 -11.78
N PRO A 163 -12.66 -7.69 -11.51
CA PRO A 163 -12.65 -8.97 -12.18
C PRO A 163 -13.18 -8.84 -13.60
N ASN A 164 -12.52 -9.51 -14.55
CA ASN A 164 -13.00 -9.57 -15.91
C ASN A 164 -14.23 -10.51 -15.98
N PRO A 165 -15.38 -10.03 -16.50
CA PRO A 165 -16.63 -10.79 -16.49
C PRO A 165 -16.69 -11.89 -17.56
N VAL A 166 -15.83 -11.87 -18.58
CA VAL A 166 -15.89 -12.80 -19.72
C VAL A 166 -14.69 -13.74 -19.78
N PHE A 167 -13.48 -13.27 -19.46
CA PHE A 167 -12.28 -14.10 -19.52
C PHE A 167 -12.19 -15.09 -18.35
N LYS A 168 -11.48 -16.20 -18.60
CA LYS A 168 -11.20 -17.26 -17.62
C LYS A 168 -9.71 -17.41 -17.31
N SER A 169 -8.88 -16.80 -18.14
CA SER A 169 -7.45 -16.57 -17.93
C SER A 169 -7.05 -15.31 -18.69
N ASP A 170 -6.28 -14.43 -18.09
CA ASP A 170 -5.70 -13.25 -18.73
C ASP A 170 -4.17 -13.41 -18.84
N HIS A 171 -3.53 -12.59 -19.68
CA HIS A 171 -2.07 -12.46 -19.69
C HIS A 171 -1.64 -11.13 -20.29
N GLY A 172 -1.98 -10.85 -21.55
CA GLY A 172 -1.47 -9.71 -22.33
C GLY A 172 -2.03 -8.35 -21.93
N GLY A 173 -1.72 -7.91 -20.72
CA GLY A 173 -2.16 -6.70 -20.03
C GLY A 173 -1.54 -6.68 -18.63
N ALA A 174 -1.59 -5.59 -17.86
CA ALA A 174 -2.50 -4.45 -17.97
C ALA A 174 -1.81 -3.20 -18.56
N PHE A 175 -1.85 -2.98 -19.87
CA PHE A 175 -1.12 -1.87 -20.52
C PHE A 175 -1.97 -0.63 -20.73
N PHE A 176 -1.50 0.55 -20.32
CA PHE A 176 -2.20 1.81 -20.58
C PHE A 176 -2.08 2.24 -22.05
N THR A 177 -3.15 2.85 -22.56
CA THR A 177 -3.05 3.71 -23.75
C THR A 177 -2.23 4.98 -23.45
N PRO A 178 -1.67 5.69 -24.45
CA PRO A 178 -0.72 6.78 -24.22
C PRO A 178 -1.20 7.98 -23.39
N ASN A 179 -2.51 8.11 -23.17
CA ASN A 179 -3.12 9.15 -22.33
C ASN A 179 -3.93 8.57 -21.16
N SER A 180 -3.69 7.29 -20.83
CA SER A 180 -4.42 6.51 -19.83
C SER A 180 -5.93 6.60 -19.98
N GLU A 181 -6.44 6.58 -21.22
CA GLU A 181 -7.87 6.59 -21.49
C GLU A 181 -8.50 5.21 -21.33
N TYR A 182 -7.71 4.19 -21.66
CA TYR A 182 -8.01 2.79 -21.49
C TYR A 182 -6.81 1.99 -20.99
N ILE A 183 -7.08 0.84 -20.39
CA ILE A 183 -6.13 -0.23 -20.07
C ILE A 183 -6.47 -1.45 -20.94
N ILE A 184 -5.46 -2.05 -21.57
CA ILE A 184 -5.57 -3.23 -22.43
C ILE A 184 -5.32 -4.48 -21.60
N GLU A 185 -6.23 -5.45 -21.69
CA GLU A 185 -6.12 -6.78 -21.08
C GLU A 185 -6.53 -7.85 -22.10
N ALA A 186 -5.66 -8.81 -22.38
CA ALA A 186 -5.93 -9.89 -23.32
C ALA A 186 -6.11 -11.23 -22.61
N SER A 187 -7.02 -12.08 -23.13
CA SER A 187 -7.18 -13.45 -22.64
C SER A 187 -6.01 -14.34 -23.06
N GLN A 188 -5.38 -15.09 -22.15
CA GLN A 188 -4.35 -16.03 -22.60
C GLN A 188 -4.94 -17.25 -23.29
N TYR A 189 -5.82 -17.96 -22.58
CA TYR A 189 -6.40 -19.21 -23.07
C TYR A 189 -7.85 -18.96 -23.47
N ALA A 190 -8.21 -19.38 -24.69
CA ALA A 190 -9.56 -19.22 -25.17
C ALA A 190 -10.53 -20.04 -24.31
N ALA A 191 -11.66 -19.42 -23.96
CA ALA A 191 -12.73 -20.04 -23.18
C ALA A 191 -14.07 -19.46 -23.63
N PRO A 192 -15.20 -20.13 -23.35
CA PRO A 192 -16.51 -19.51 -23.55
C PRO A 192 -16.63 -18.24 -22.70
N PHE A 193 -17.13 -17.16 -23.31
CA PHE A 193 -17.34 -15.88 -22.60
C PHE A 193 -18.47 -15.95 -21.58
N ASP A 194 -19.44 -16.86 -21.77
CA ASP A 194 -20.46 -17.10 -20.76
C ASP A 194 -19.91 -17.94 -19.58
N ASN A 195 -20.78 -18.34 -18.66
CA ASN A 195 -20.42 -19.16 -17.50
C ASN A 195 -21.01 -20.59 -17.58
N ASN A 196 -21.45 -21.00 -18.76
CA ASN A 196 -22.06 -22.30 -18.99
C ASN A 196 -21.00 -23.35 -19.36
N TYR A 197 -21.40 -24.61 -19.31
CA TYR A 197 -20.59 -25.70 -19.82
C TYR A 197 -20.66 -25.75 -21.35
N HIS A 198 -19.51 -25.91 -21.99
CA HIS A 198 -19.39 -26.15 -23.43
C HIS A 198 -18.40 -27.31 -23.67
N PRO A 199 -18.76 -28.31 -24.48
CA PRO A 199 -17.87 -29.45 -24.76
C PRO A 199 -16.64 -29.00 -25.55
N ILE A 200 -15.50 -29.68 -25.37
CA ILE A 200 -14.24 -29.29 -26.02
C ILE A 200 -14.28 -29.54 -27.53
N GLU A 201 -15.14 -30.44 -27.99
CA GLU A 201 -15.39 -30.73 -29.41
C GLU A 201 -15.98 -29.50 -30.14
N GLU A 202 -16.60 -28.57 -29.42
CA GLU A 202 -17.16 -27.32 -29.94
C GLU A 202 -16.17 -26.14 -29.82
N TYR A 203 -14.89 -26.38 -29.56
CA TYR A 203 -13.89 -25.32 -29.33
C TYR A 203 -13.92 -24.20 -30.38
N LYS A 204 -14.02 -24.55 -31.66
CA LYS A 204 -14.07 -23.56 -32.76
C LYS A 204 -15.36 -22.71 -32.73
N GLU A 205 -16.46 -23.30 -32.28
CA GLU A 205 -17.78 -22.69 -32.36
C GLU A 205 -18.10 -21.83 -31.13
N THR A 206 -17.69 -22.26 -29.94
CA THR A 206 -18.14 -21.66 -28.67
C THR A 206 -17.04 -20.99 -27.83
N TYR A 207 -15.77 -21.36 -28.02
CA TYR A 207 -14.65 -20.76 -27.27
C TYR A 207 -14.19 -19.50 -27.98
N ARG A 208 -13.73 -18.50 -27.23
CA ARG A 208 -13.24 -17.24 -27.80
C ARG A 208 -12.02 -16.74 -27.04
N GLY A 209 -11.10 -16.14 -27.79
CA GLY A 209 -10.12 -15.21 -27.25
C GLY A 209 -10.67 -13.78 -27.31
N GLY A 210 -9.91 -12.80 -26.83
CA GLY A 210 -10.28 -11.40 -26.96
C GLY A 210 -9.36 -10.44 -26.24
N VAL A 211 -9.72 -9.17 -26.35
CA VAL A 211 -9.08 -8.05 -25.64
C VAL A 211 -10.14 -7.20 -24.97
N THR A 212 -10.06 -7.01 -23.67
CA THR A 212 -10.86 -6.02 -22.94
C THR A 212 -10.14 -4.68 -22.93
N MET A 213 -10.87 -3.65 -23.33
CA MET A 213 -10.49 -2.25 -23.20
C MET A 213 -11.20 -1.68 -21.96
N TRP A 214 -10.48 -1.59 -20.85
CA TRP A 214 -10.99 -1.02 -19.61
C TRP A 214 -10.94 0.49 -19.67
N LYS A 215 -12.09 1.16 -19.68
CA LYS A 215 -12.14 2.62 -19.60
C LYS A 215 -11.53 3.05 -18.27
N PHE A 216 -10.59 3.99 -18.31
CA PHE A 216 -9.95 4.52 -17.11
C PHE A 216 -10.21 6.02 -16.99
N ASP A 217 -10.54 6.46 -15.76
CA ASP A 217 -10.61 7.89 -15.42
C ASP A 217 -9.34 8.28 -14.66
N ASN A 218 -8.42 8.92 -15.38
CA ASN A 218 -7.12 9.36 -14.84
C ASN A 218 -7.23 10.44 -13.76
N LYS A 219 -8.38 11.12 -13.61
CA LYS A 219 -8.54 12.15 -12.56
C LYS A 219 -8.82 11.54 -11.20
N ILE A 220 -9.59 10.46 -11.17
CA ILE A 220 -9.94 9.76 -9.92
C ILE A 220 -9.13 8.48 -9.70
N GLY A 221 -8.42 8.00 -10.74
CA GLY A 221 -7.60 6.80 -10.69
C GLY A 221 -8.42 5.52 -10.58
N ARG A 222 -9.48 5.37 -11.39
CA ARG A 222 -10.36 4.18 -11.36
C ARG A 222 -10.73 3.70 -12.76
N ILE A 223 -10.85 2.38 -12.88
CA ILE A 223 -11.51 1.72 -14.00
C ILE A 223 -13.02 1.98 -13.88
N MET A 224 -13.65 2.21 -15.03
CA MET A 224 -15.09 2.40 -15.22
C MET A 224 -15.68 1.16 -15.93
N PRO A 225 -16.12 0.11 -15.21
CA PRO A 225 -16.51 -1.17 -15.83
C PRO A 225 -17.68 -1.05 -16.81
N ASP A 226 -18.65 -0.17 -16.53
CA ASP A 226 -19.85 0.02 -17.38
C ASP A 226 -19.53 0.70 -18.73
N ASP A 227 -18.43 1.47 -18.78
CA ASP A 227 -17.93 2.16 -19.97
C ASP A 227 -16.84 1.35 -20.71
N SER A 228 -16.52 0.17 -20.19
CA SER A 228 -15.53 -0.75 -20.75
C SER A 228 -16.18 -1.74 -21.72
N PHE A 229 -15.38 -2.35 -22.59
CA PHE A 229 -15.86 -3.33 -23.56
C PHE A 229 -14.78 -4.35 -23.94
N THR A 230 -15.21 -5.55 -24.33
CA THR A 230 -14.34 -6.59 -24.91
C THR A 230 -14.48 -6.62 -26.42
N ILE A 231 -13.37 -6.76 -27.12
CA ILE A 231 -13.28 -7.09 -28.54
C ILE A 231 -13.21 -8.61 -28.64
N GLU A 232 -14.22 -9.24 -29.27
CA GLU A 232 -14.22 -10.69 -29.51
C GLU A 232 -13.15 -11.02 -30.56
N PHE A 233 -12.30 -12.01 -30.28
CA PHE A 233 -11.34 -12.60 -31.21
C PHE A 233 -11.65 -14.10 -31.46
N PRO A 234 -11.07 -14.71 -32.50
CA PRO A 234 -11.12 -16.16 -32.68
C PRO A 234 -10.60 -16.91 -31.43
N PRO A 235 -10.87 -18.22 -31.29
CA PRO A 235 -10.32 -19.05 -30.21
C PRO A 235 -8.82 -19.35 -30.41
N TYR A 236 -8.05 -18.31 -30.67
CA TYR A 236 -6.60 -18.32 -30.56
C TYR A 236 -6.22 -17.97 -29.13
N HIS A 237 -5.01 -18.32 -28.72
CA HIS A 237 -4.50 -17.96 -27.41
C HIS A 237 -3.73 -16.64 -27.54
N GLN A 238 -4.15 -15.56 -26.86
CA GLN A 238 -3.42 -14.30 -26.93
C GLN A 238 -2.22 -14.32 -25.98
N ASP A 239 -1.18 -13.55 -26.31
CA ASP A 239 0.03 -13.48 -25.49
C ASP A 239 0.26 -12.07 -24.93
N LEU A 240 1.02 -11.22 -25.60
CA LEU A 240 1.29 -9.85 -25.15
C LEU A 240 0.53 -8.83 -26.00
N SER A 241 0.35 -7.65 -25.40
CA SER A 241 -0.27 -6.51 -26.04
C SER A 241 0.57 -5.25 -25.87
N ASP A 242 0.43 -4.29 -26.77
CA ASP A 242 0.88 -2.91 -26.57
C ASP A 242 -0.06 -1.94 -27.29
N ALA A 243 -0.19 -0.74 -26.72
CA ALA A 243 -0.94 0.35 -27.31
C ALA A 243 -0.08 1.10 -28.33
N GLY A 244 -0.68 1.46 -29.46
CA GLY A 244 -0.06 2.33 -30.44
C GLY A 244 0.22 3.72 -29.87
N LYS A 245 1.37 4.26 -30.26
CA LYS A 245 1.91 5.56 -29.83
C LYS A 245 2.08 6.46 -31.05
N GLY A 246 2.22 7.78 -30.88
CA GLY A 246 2.52 8.70 -31.99
C GLY A 246 1.62 8.47 -33.23
N ILE A 247 2.22 8.01 -34.33
CA ILE A 247 1.50 7.77 -35.59
C ILE A 247 0.52 6.58 -35.57
N SER A 248 0.69 5.64 -34.63
CA SER A 248 -0.21 4.49 -34.42
C SER A 248 -1.18 4.69 -33.27
N TYR A 249 -1.24 5.88 -32.66
CA TYR A 249 -2.25 6.19 -31.65
C TYR A 249 -3.67 5.90 -32.16
N GLY A 250 -4.51 5.37 -31.27
CA GLY A 250 -5.86 4.85 -31.59
C GLY A 250 -5.87 3.38 -32.03
N TRP A 251 -4.71 2.75 -32.18
CA TRP A 251 -4.55 1.33 -32.50
C TRP A 251 -3.95 0.55 -31.34
N GLY A 252 -4.22 -0.74 -31.29
CA GLY A 252 -3.65 -1.70 -30.36
C GLY A 252 -3.21 -2.96 -31.10
N PHE A 253 -2.24 -3.64 -30.51
CA PHE A 253 -1.56 -4.78 -31.11
C PHE A 253 -1.48 -5.89 -30.09
N THR A 254 -2.01 -7.07 -30.42
CA THR A 254 -2.01 -8.22 -29.53
C THR A 254 -1.65 -9.46 -30.33
N ASN A 255 -0.53 -10.10 -30.03
CA ASN A 255 -0.14 -11.31 -30.73
C ASN A 255 -0.85 -12.55 -30.15
N SER A 256 -0.70 -13.66 -30.87
CA SER A 256 -1.32 -14.92 -30.50
C SER A 256 -0.43 -16.11 -30.80
N PHE A 257 -0.72 -17.22 -30.13
CA PHE A 257 -0.23 -18.55 -30.43
C PHE A 257 -1.42 -19.52 -30.45
N ASN A 258 -1.17 -20.78 -30.80
CA ASN A 258 -2.22 -21.78 -30.96
C ASN A 258 -3.29 -21.35 -31.99
N THR A 259 -2.87 -20.74 -33.10
CA THR A 259 -3.77 -20.47 -34.23
C THR A 259 -4.28 -21.75 -34.90
N GLU A 260 -3.62 -22.88 -34.61
CA GLU A 260 -4.06 -24.25 -34.86
C GLU A 260 -5.39 -24.59 -34.19
N MET A 261 -5.77 -23.86 -33.13
CA MET A 261 -6.92 -24.15 -32.27
C MET A 261 -6.84 -25.58 -31.69
N TYR A 262 -5.64 -25.98 -31.29
CA TYR A 262 -5.36 -27.29 -30.73
C TYR A 262 -5.67 -27.34 -29.23
N THR A 263 -6.28 -28.43 -28.78
CA THR A 263 -6.80 -28.57 -27.40
C THR A 263 -6.20 -29.75 -26.63
N GLY A 264 -5.19 -30.43 -27.17
CA GLY A 264 -4.54 -31.56 -26.51
C GLY A 264 -5.35 -32.87 -26.59
N GLY A 265 -5.05 -33.81 -25.68
CA GLY A 265 -5.71 -35.13 -25.59
C GLY A 265 -4.74 -36.30 -25.52
N ILE A 266 -3.65 -36.20 -24.75
CA ILE A 266 -2.63 -37.27 -24.62
C ILE A 266 -3.27 -38.57 -24.11
N GLU A 267 -4.25 -38.45 -23.22
CA GLU A 267 -5.00 -39.55 -22.61
C GLU A 267 -5.80 -40.36 -23.65
N VAL A 268 -6.13 -39.73 -24.78
CA VAL A 268 -6.82 -40.35 -25.92
C VAL A 268 -5.89 -40.54 -27.13
N GLY A 269 -4.57 -40.47 -26.92
CA GLY A 269 -3.55 -40.77 -27.91
C GLY A 269 -3.21 -39.62 -28.86
N MET A 270 -3.63 -38.39 -28.56
CA MET A 270 -3.25 -37.21 -29.35
C MET A 270 -1.88 -36.66 -28.90
N PRO A 271 -1.17 -35.89 -29.75
CA PRO A 271 0.05 -35.22 -29.34
C PRO A 271 -0.12 -34.31 -28.09
N PRO A 272 0.96 -34.06 -27.35
CA PRO A 272 0.93 -33.11 -26.25
C PRO A 272 0.70 -31.67 -26.76
N ASN A 273 0.22 -30.79 -25.87
CA ASN A 273 -0.22 -29.45 -26.24
C ASN A 273 0.88 -28.63 -26.92
N GLU A 274 2.11 -28.64 -26.38
CA GLU A 274 3.23 -27.88 -26.93
C GLU A 274 3.53 -28.27 -28.38
N ALA A 275 3.47 -29.55 -28.72
CA ALA A 275 3.70 -30.02 -30.08
C ALA A 275 2.52 -29.69 -31.01
N GLY A 276 1.30 -29.67 -30.48
CA GLY A 276 0.09 -29.43 -31.25
C GLY A 276 -0.23 -27.98 -31.53
N MET A 277 0.07 -27.10 -30.57
CA MET A 277 -0.11 -25.65 -30.64
C MET A 277 1.04 -24.92 -31.37
N SER A 278 2.04 -25.67 -31.84
CA SER A 278 3.20 -25.14 -32.57
C SER A 278 3.42 -25.88 -33.90
N ARG A 279 2.36 -26.28 -34.60
CA ARG A 279 2.47 -26.96 -35.90
C ARG A 279 2.55 -26.00 -37.05
N ASN A 280 1.86 -24.86 -36.97
CA ASN A 280 1.90 -23.83 -37.99
C ASN A 280 3.28 -23.17 -38.00
N ASP A 281 3.71 -22.67 -39.16
CA ASP A 281 4.95 -21.88 -39.28
C ASP A 281 4.77 -20.45 -38.78
N THR A 282 3.51 -19.97 -38.76
CA THR A 282 3.15 -18.63 -38.29
C THR A 282 1.85 -18.69 -37.50
N ASP A 283 1.77 -17.83 -36.50
CA ASP A 283 0.53 -17.43 -35.81
C ASP A 283 0.13 -16.01 -36.27
N PHE A 284 -0.64 -15.26 -35.47
CA PHE A 284 -1.14 -13.94 -35.87
C PHE A 284 -0.90 -12.81 -34.86
N LEU A 285 -0.52 -11.65 -35.39
CA LEU A 285 -0.73 -10.34 -34.78
C LEU A 285 -2.16 -9.88 -35.02
N HIS A 286 -2.90 -9.56 -33.97
CA HIS A 286 -4.16 -8.84 -34.07
C HIS A 286 -3.88 -7.34 -34.07
N VAL A 287 -4.32 -6.66 -35.12
CA VAL A 287 -4.19 -5.22 -35.31
C VAL A 287 -5.60 -4.63 -35.24
N TYR A 288 -5.91 -3.89 -34.17
CA TYR A 288 -7.25 -3.37 -33.94
C TYR A 288 -7.26 -1.87 -33.64
N ASN A 289 -8.31 -1.18 -34.06
CA ASN A 289 -8.49 0.25 -33.80
C ASN A 289 -9.41 0.42 -32.57
N TRP A 290 -8.81 0.48 -31.38
CA TRP A 290 -9.56 0.57 -30.12
C TRP A 290 -10.37 1.86 -30.01
N GLU A 291 -9.90 2.97 -30.58
CA GLU A 291 -10.61 4.27 -30.51
C GLU A 291 -11.93 4.21 -31.28
N LYS A 292 -11.89 3.60 -32.47
CA LYS A 292 -13.07 3.36 -33.28
C LYS A 292 -14.00 2.34 -32.64
N LEU A 293 -13.44 1.28 -32.04
CA LEU A 293 -14.23 0.26 -31.36
C LEU A 293 -14.93 0.81 -30.12
N ALA A 294 -14.30 1.71 -29.37
CA ALA A 294 -14.93 2.42 -28.25
C ALA A 294 -16.18 3.19 -28.71
N LYS A 295 -16.07 3.97 -29.79
CA LYS A 295 -17.20 4.70 -30.40
C LYS A 295 -18.30 3.75 -30.89
N LEU A 296 -17.93 2.58 -31.42
CA LEU A 296 -18.90 1.57 -31.86
C LEU A 296 -19.63 0.94 -30.67
N ALA A 297 -18.94 0.69 -29.55
CA ALA A 297 -19.46 0.04 -28.36
C ALA A 297 -20.53 0.87 -27.62
N GLU A 298 -20.58 2.19 -27.85
CA GLU A 298 -21.63 3.07 -27.32
C GLU A 298 -23.03 2.73 -27.87
N ASN A 299 -23.11 2.14 -29.07
CA ASN A 299 -24.38 1.77 -29.69
C ASN A 299 -24.77 0.32 -29.31
N PRO A 300 -25.90 0.09 -28.62
CA PRO A 300 -26.35 -1.24 -28.22
C PRO A 300 -26.52 -2.23 -29.38
N LYS A 301 -26.69 -1.76 -30.63
CA LYS A 301 -26.80 -2.63 -31.82
C LYS A 301 -25.47 -3.23 -32.27
N ASN A 302 -24.35 -2.67 -31.81
CA ASN A 302 -23.00 -3.09 -32.18
C ASN A 302 -22.35 -4.00 -31.14
N VAL A 303 -23.04 -4.27 -30.02
CA VAL A 303 -22.52 -5.07 -28.90
C VAL A 303 -23.48 -6.18 -28.54
N LYS A 304 -22.92 -7.28 -28.04
CA LYS A 304 -23.65 -8.30 -27.27
C LYS A 304 -23.40 -8.03 -25.78
N ILE A 305 -24.41 -8.27 -24.95
CA ILE A 305 -24.24 -8.24 -23.50
C ILE A 305 -24.03 -9.67 -23.00
N ILE A 306 -22.86 -9.95 -22.42
CA ILE A 306 -22.50 -11.26 -21.85
C ILE A 306 -22.01 -11.02 -20.43
N ASN A 307 -22.60 -11.70 -19.44
CA ASN A 307 -22.30 -11.48 -18.02
C ASN A 307 -22.33 -9.99 -17.60
N ASN A 308 -23.32 -9.24 -18.10
CA ASN A 308 -23.48 -7.79 -17.94
C ASN A 308 -22.35 -6.92 -18.51
N HIS A 309 -21.54 -7.46 -19.43
CA HIS A 309 -20.45 -6.75 -20.09
C HIS A 309 -20.67 -6.59 -21.59
N LYS A 310 -20.21 -5.48 -22.15
CA LYS A 310 -20.31 -5.19 -23.59
C LYS A 310 -19.23 -5.95 -24.35
N VAL A 311 -19.63 -6.78 -25.30
CA VAL A 311 -18.72 -7.48 -26.21
C VAL A 311 -19.00 -7.00 -27.63
N VAL A 312 -18.01 -6.38 -28.27
CA VAL A 312 -18.05 -6.02 -29.69
C VAL A 312 -17.75 -7.28 -30.52
N PRO A 313 -18.71 -7.80 -31.30
CA PRO A 313 -18.50 -9.01 -32.08
C PRO A 313 -17.47 -8.82 -33.21
N MET A 314 -16.77 -9.89 -33.58
CA MET A 314 -15.77 -9.89 -34.66
C MET A 314 -16.31 -9.31 -35.97
N ASP A 315 -17.52 -9.70 -36.38
CA ASP A 315 -18.13 -9.27 -37.64
C ASP A 315 -18.42 -7.76 -37.65
N ILE A 316 -18.80 -7.19 -36.50
CA ILE A 316 -18.97 -5.74 -36.33
C ILE A 316 -17.62 -5.03 -36.44
N ALA A 317 -16.57 -5.54 -35.79
CA ALA A 317 -15.22 -4.97 -35.87
C ALA A 317 -14.68 -4.99 -37.32
N VAL A 318 -14.80 -6.14 -37.99
CA VAL A 318 -14.36 -6.33 -39.39
C VAL A 318 -15.15 -5.46 -40.36
N LYS A 319 -16.49 -5.44 -40.26
CA LYS A 319 -17.35 -4.62 -41.13
C LYS A 319 -17.01 -3.13 -41.05
N ASN A 320 -16.50 -2.70 -39.89
CA ASN A 320 -16.08 -1.33 -39.65
C ASN A 320 -14.57 -1.09 -39.87
N ASN A 321 -13.83 -2.00 -40.51
CA ASN A 321 -12.38 -1.85 -40.76
C ASN A 321 -11.59 -1.57 -39.47
N ALA A 322 -11.88 -2.30 -38.39
CA ALA A 322 -11.30 -2.06 -37.07
C ALA A 322 -10.56 -3.28 -36.49
N LEU A 323 -10.49 -4.41 -37.21
CA LEU A 323 -9.78 -5.62 -36.80
C LEU A 323 -9.16 -6.31 -38.03
N PHE A 324 -7.86 -6.61 -37.95
CA PHE A 324 -7.05 -7.24 -39.00
C PHE A 324 -6.05 -8.21 -38.37
N LEU A 325 -5.53 -9.14 -39.18
CA LEU A 325 -4.46 -10.06 -38.78
C LEU A 325 -3.21 -9.86 -39.63
N ILE A 326 -2.03 -10.07 -39.05
CA ILE A 326 -0.75 -10.19 -39.75
C ILE A 326 -0.07 -11.49 -39.32
N PRO A 327 0.39 -12.37 -40.23
CA PRO A 327 1.11 -13.58 -39.85
C PRO A 327 2.43 -13.30 -39.11
N GLU A 328 2.76 -14.08 -38.07
CA GLU A 328 3.98 -13.93 -37.24
C GLU A 328 4.66 -15.29 -36.94
N PRO A 329 5.94 -15.47 -37.25
CA PRO A 329 6.69 -16.68 -36.89
C PRO A 329 7.30 -16.57 -35.48
N LYS A 330 7.34 -17.59 -34.63
CA LYS A 330 6.44 -18.75 -34.54
C LYS A 330 6.04 -18.92 -33.09
N SER A 331 4.74 -18.99 -32.81
CA SER A 331 4.21 -18.89 -31.45
C SER A 331 4.83 -17.70 -30.71
N PRO A 332 4.74 -16.49 -31.30
CA PRO A 332 5.43 -15.29 -30.82
C PRO A 332 5.07 -14.96 -29.37
N HIS A 333 5.93 -14.19 -28.69
CA HIS A 333 5.72 -13.78 -27.29
C HIS A 333 5.66 -12.26 -27.13
N GLY A 334 6.79 -11.56 -27.15
CA GLY A 334 6.86 -10.10 -27.09
C GLY A 334 6.26 -9.45 -28.32
N VAL A 335 5.39 -8.46 -28.11
CA VAL A 335 5.03 -7.44 -29.09
C VAL A 335 5.19 -6.08 -28.42
N ASP A 336 6.09 -5.26 -28.95
CA ASP A 336 6.44 -3.98 -28.36
C ASP A 336 6.41 -2.89 -29.45
N VAL A 337 5.79 -1.75 -29.14
CA VAL A 337 5.69 -0.59 -30.03
C VAL A 337 6.81 0.38 -29.71
N ASP A 338 7.56 0.80 -30.74
CA ASP A 338 8.67 1.71 -30.57
C ASP A 338 8.23 3.10 -30.06
N PRO A 339 9.12 3.91 -29.46
CA PRO A 339 8.77 5.22 -28.92
C PRO A 339 8.13 6.19 -29.92
N THR A 340 8.41 6.05 -31.22
CA THR A 340 7.76 6.86 -32.28
C THR A 340 6.38 6.35 -32.67
N GLY A 341 6.08 5.10 -32.33
CA GLY A 341 4.90 4.35 -32.68
C GLY A 341 4.80 3.98 -34.16
N GLN A 342 5.89 4.06 -34.92
CA GLN A 342 5.92 3.61 -36.31
C GLN A 342 6.19 2.12 -36.43
N TYR A 343 7.05 1.56 -35.59
CA TYR A 343 7.53 0.20 -35.71
C TYR A 343 6.99 -0.67 -34.59
N LEU A 344 6.63 -1.91 -34.96
CA LEU A 344 6.24 -2.94 -34.01
C LEU A 344 7.26 -4.06 -34.08
N ILE A 345 7.84 -4.43 -32.95
CA ILE A 345 8.86 -5.46 -32.89
C ILE A 345 8.25 -6.67 -32.19
N VAL A 346 8.25 -7.80 -32.89
CA VAL A 346 7.66 -9.05 -32.43
C VAL A 346 8.74 -10.10 -32.29
N CYS A 347 8.80 -10.68 -31.10
CA CYS A 347 9.77 -11.70 -30.72
C CYS A 347 9.28 -13.09 -31.12
N GLY A 348 10.06 -13.79 -31.95
CA GLY A 348 9.63 -15.02 -32.59
C GLY A 348 9.56 -16.27 -31.71
N LYS A 349 10.03 -16.22 -30.45
CA LYS A 349 10.07 -17.33 -29.47
C LYS A 349 10.67 -18.62 -30.02
N LEU A 350 9.89 -19.43 -30.73
CA LEU A 350 10.35 -20.66 -31.36
C LEU A 350 11.14 -20.39 -32.66
N ASP A 351 10.92 -19.23 -33.27
CA ASP A 351 11.74 -18.69 -34.35
C ASP A 351 12.89 -17.84 -33.79
N THR A 352 14.06 -17.92 -34.42
CA THR A 352 15.28 -17.22 -33.97
C THR A 352 15.32 -15.73 -34.31
N HIS A 353 14.32 -15.23 -35.04
CA HIS A 353 14.24 -13.84 -35.48
C HIS A 353 13.36 -12.98 -34.60
N ALA A 354 13.65 -11.68 -34.62
CA ALA A 354 12.67 -10.64 -34.34
C ALA A 354 12.12 -10.07 -35.65
N SER A 355 10.81 -9.84 -35.69
CA SER A 355 10.11 -9.25 -36.85
C SER A 355 9.80 -7.79 -36.59
N VAL A 356 10.19 -6.91 -37.51
CA VAL A 356 9.94 -5.46 -37.42
C VAL A 356 8.87 -5.09 -38.44
N TYR A 357 7.67 -4.77 -37.98
CA TYR A 357 6.58 -4.28 -38.83
C TYR A 357 6.61 -2.75 -38.93
N ASP A 358 6.20 -2.20 -40.07
CA ASP A 358 6.06 -0.75 -40.28
C ASP A 358 4.57 -0.37 -40.34
N PHE A 359 4.11 0.36 -39.34
CA PHE A 359 2.73 0.79 -39.22
C PHE A 359 2.27 1.64 -40.42
N LYS A 360 3.16 2.39 -41.08
CA LYS A 360 2.79 3.13 -42.31
C LYS A 360 2.41 2.17 -43.43
N LYS A 361 3.11 1.04 -43.55
CA LYS A 361 2.80 0.01 -44.55
C LYS A 361 1.51 -0.72 -44.20
N ILE A 362 1.33 -1.09 -42.93
CA ILE A 362 0.08 -1.68 -42.40
C ILE A 362 -1.11 -0.78 -42.73
N LYS A 363 -1.02 0.50 -42.37
CA LYS A 363 -2.09 1.48 -42.60
C LYS A 363 -2.41 1.63 -44.09
N LYS A 364 -1.39 1.65 -44.96
CA LYS A 364 -1.57 1.69 -46.41
C LYS A 364 -2.32 0.46 -46.94
N LEU A 365 -2.02 -0.75 -46.46
CA LEU A 365 -2.74 -1.97 -46.85
C LEU A 365 -4.22 -1.91 -46.42
N ILE A 366 -4.47 -1.44 -45.19
CA ILE A 366 -5.83 -1.26 -44.66
C ILE A 366 -6.61 -0.25 -45.50
N ASP A 367 -6.04 0.92 -45.78
CA ASP A 367 -6.69 1.99 -46.53
C ASP A 367 -6.98 1.59 -47.99
N ASN A 368 -6.06 0.86 -48.61
CA ASN A 368 -6.22 0.33 -49.96
C ASN A 368 -7.11 -0.92 -50.03
N LYS A 369 -7.48 -1.50 -48.88
CA LYS A 369 -8.16 -2.80 -48.78
C LYS A 369 -7.40 -3.94 -49.48
N GLU A 370 -6.07 -3.91 -49.38
CA GLU A 370 -5.17 -4.93 -49.92
C GLU A 370 -4.95 -6.04 -48.89
N TYR A 371 -5.66 -7.17 -49.06
CA TYR A 371 -5.61 -8.32 -48.16
C TYR A 371 -5.03 -9.55 -48.86
N ALA A 372 -4.21 -10.33 -48.15
CA ALA A 372 -3.68 -11.61 -48.61
C ALA A 372 -4.75 -12.73 -48.57
N GLY A 373 -5.76 -12.56 -47.72
CA GLY A 373 -6.85 -13.51 -47.54
C GLY A 373 -7.74 -13.14 -46.37
N LYS A 374 -8.47 -14.13 -45.87
CA LYS A 374 -9.23 -14.04 -44.62
C LYS A 374 -8.95 -15.29 -43.79
N ASP A 375 -8.99 -15.15 -42.48
CA ASP A 375 -8.99 -16.29 -41.58
C ASP A 375 -10.35 -17.02 -41.64
N PRO A 376 -10.49 -18.19 -40.98
CA PRO A 376 -11.74 -18.94 -40.94
C PRO A 376 -12.94 -18.16 -40.38
N TYR A 377 -12.71 -17.10 -39.58
CA TYR A 377 -13.74 -16.28 -38.96
C TYR A 377 -14.04 -15.00 -39.76
N GLY A 378 -13.40 -14.80 -40.92
CA GLY A 378 -13.69 -13.73 -41.86
C GLY A 378 -12.89 -12.43 -41.65
N ILE A 379 -11.92 -12.44 -40.73
CA ILE A 379 -11.02 -11.33 -40.44
C ILE A 379 -10.00 -11.18 -41.59
N PRO A 380 -9.83 -9.98 -42.17
CA PRO A 380 -8.86 -9.78 -43.25
C PRO A 380 -7.42 -9.97 -42.77
N ILE A 381 -6.66 -10.74 -43.55
CA ILE A 381 -5.23 -10.99 -43.31
C ILE A 381 -4.44 -10.02 -44.19
N LEU A 382 -3.58 -9.20 -43.58
CA LEU A 382 -2.63 -8.35 -44.30
C LEU A 382 -1.41 -9.19 -44.71
N ASP A 383 -0.83 -8.88 -45.87
CA ASP A 383 0.38 -9.57 -46.33
C ASP A 383 1.57 -9.22 -45.43
N MET A 384 2.20 -10.25 -44.85
CA MET A 384 3.34 -10.11 -43.93
C MET A 384 4.50 -9.36 -44.60
N LYS A 385 4.91 -9.76 -45.81
CA LYS A 385 6.06 -9.16 -46.51
C LYS A 385 5.82 -7.69 -46.85
N LYS A 386 4.60 -7.33 -47.24
CA LYS A 386 4.22 -5.93 -47.49
C LYS A 386 4.11 -5.12 -46.20
N SER A 387 3.83 -5.75 -45.05
CA SER A 387 3.70 -5.08 -43.75
C SER A 387 5.06 -4.89 -43.04
N LEU A 388 6.04 -5.76 -43.31
CA LEU A 388 7.35 -5.74 -42.68
C LEU A 388 8.21 -4.55 -43.11
N HIS A 389 8.94 -3.99 -42.16
CA HIS A 389 10.21 -3.30 -42.40
C HIS A 389 11.32 -4.31 -42.71
N GLY A 390 11.45 -5.35 -41.88
CA GLY A 390 12.37 -6.47 -42.08
C GLY A 390 12.37 -7.43 -40.89
N GLN A 391 13.26 -8.42 -40.93
CA GLN A 391 13.48 -9.39 -39.85
C GLN A 391 14.98 -9.56 -39.63
N LEU A 392 15.39 -9.85 -38.40
CA LEU A 392 16.79 -10.12 -38.05
C LEU A 392 16.89 -11.34 -37.14
N GLU A 393 17.76 -12.28 -37.48
CA GLU A 393 18.12 -13.40 -36.61
C GLU A 393 18.92 -12.88 -35.41
N LEU A 394 18.40 -13.10 -34.19
CA LEU A 394 19.04 -12.63 -32.96
C LEU A 394 19.71 -13.76 -32.20
N GLY A 395 19.11 -14.95 -32.19
CA GLY A 395 19.55 -16.13 -31.45
C GLY A 395 18.37 -16.97 -30.97
N LEU A 396 18.61 -17.92 -30.09
CA LEU A 396 17.60 -18.89 -29.65
C LEU A 396 16.69 -18.31 -28.56
N GLY A 397 15.39 -18.31 -28.81
CA GLY A 397 14.36 -17.89 -27.85
C GLY A 397 14.17 -16.39 -27.68
N PRO A 398 14.03 -15.54 -28.73
CA PRO A 398 13.67 -14.14 -28.55
C PRO A 398 12.32 -14.01 -27.82
N LEU A 399 12.26 -13.28 -26.70
CA LEU A 399 11.03 -13.15 -25.91
C LEU A 399 10.50 -11.73 -25.76
N HIS A 400 11.33 -10.72 -25.46
CA HIS A 400 10.82 -9.40 -25.06
C HIS A 400 11.75 -8.26 -25.45
N ASN A 401 11.22 -7.08 -25.77
CA ASN A 401 12.00 -5.92 -26.18
C ASN A 401 11.92 -4.74 -25.19
N GLN A 402 12.99 -3.95 -25.14
CA GLN A 402 13.05 -2.65 -24.45
C GLN A 402 13.83 -1.64 -25.28
N TYR A 403 13.43 -0.37 -25.25
CA TYR A 403 14.02 0.70 -26.05
C TYR A 403 14.95 1.61 -25.25
N SER A 404 15.81 2.31 -25.99
CA SER A 404 16.70 3.38 -25.50
C SER A 404 16.35 4.70 -26.21
N PRO A 405 16.91 5.86 -25.77
CA PRO A 405 16.72 7.13 -26.46
C PRO A 405 17.47 7.20 -27.79
N VAL A 406 18.28 6.20 -28.14
CA VAL A 406 19.03 6.16 -29.40
C VAL A 406 18.11 5.63 -30.51
N ASP A 407 17.98 6.43 -31.58
CA ASP A 407 17.09 6.09 -32.69
C ASP A 407 17.41 4.72 -33.32
N GLY A 408 16.40 3.85 -33.37
CA GLY A 408 16.53 2.50 -33.92
C GLY A 408 17.17 1.47 -32.97
N GLU A 409 17.66 1.86 -31.79
CA GLU A 409 18.30 0.96 -30.83
C GLU A 409 17.26 0.24 -29.96
N VAL A 410 17.44 -1.07 -29.80
CA VAL A 410 16.57 -1.94 -29.01
C VAL A 410 17.37 -3.07 -28.37
N TYR A 411 16.87 -3.55 -27.23
CA TYR A 411 17.40 -4.70 -26.50
C TYR A 411 16.37 -5.82 -26.50
N THR A 412 16.78 -7.03 -26.82
CA THR A 412 15.91 -8.21 -26.85
C THR A 412 16.45 -9.32 -25.97
N SER A 413 15.59 -9.96 -25.18
CA SER A 413 15.95 -11.14 -24.38
C SER A 413 15.97 -12.41 -25.23
N LEU A 414 16.96 -13.27 -24.99
CA LEU A 414 17.08 -14.61 -25.58
C LEU A 414 17.01 -15.67 -24.48
N TYR A 415 15.87 -16.35 -24.36
CA TYR A 415 15.61 -17.31 -23.30
C TYR A 415 16.54 -18.52 -23.33
N VAL A 416 16.77 -19.10 -24.50
CA VAL A 416 17.55 -20.34 -24.63
C VAL A 416 19.05 -20.06 -24.61
N ASP A 417 19.49 -19.01 -25.31
CA ASP A 417 20.89 -18.58 -25.27
C ASP A 417 21.27 -17.95 -23.93
N SER A 418 20.28 -17.53 -23.13
CA SER A 418 20.46 -16.82 -21.86
C SER A 418 21.27 -15.54 -22.03
N GLN A 419 20.80 -14.69 -22.95
CA GLN A 419 21.48 -13.46 -23.35
C GLN A 419 20.53 -12.26 -23.49
N VAL A 420 21.08 -11.07 -23.37
CA VAL A 420 20.49 -9.84 -23.90
C VAL A 420 21.20 -9.51 -25.21
N VAL A 421 20.46 -9.16 -26.26
CA VAL A 421 21.00 -8.71 -27.54
C VAL A 421 20.65 -7.26 -27.75
N LYS A 422 21.67 -6.42 -27.93
CA LYS A 422 21.54 -5.04 -28.37
C LYS A 422 21.63 -5.00 -29.89
N TRP A 423 20.66 -4.39 -30.57
CA TRP A 423 20.64 -4.31 -32.03
C TRP A 423 19.94 -3.05 -32.54
N ASN A 424 20.16 -2.72 -33.82
CA ASN A 424 19.45 -1.66 -34.51
C ASN A 424 18.36 -2.25 -35.41
N PHE A 425 17.09 -1.92 -35.15
CA PHE A 425 15.95 -2.48 -35.88
C PHE A 425 15.65 -1.76 -37.20
N LYS A 426 16.18 -0.55 -37.40
CA LYS A 426 16.06 0.18 -38.67
C LYS A 426 17.07 -0.32 -39.69
N ASP A 427 18.30 -0.55 -39.25
CA ASP A 427 19.41 -1.03 -40.08
C ASP A 427 19.52 -2.57 -40.09
N LEU A 428 18.74 -3.26 -39.24
CA LEU A 428 18.72 -4.71 -39.06
C LEU A 428 20.12 -5.28 -38.75
N LYS A 429 20.75 -4.77 -37.68
CA LYS A 429 22.13 -5.15 -37.32
C LYS A 429 22.30 -5.37 -35.81
N VAL A 430 22.88 -6.51 -35.43
CA VAL A 430 23.34 -6.78 -34.06
C VAL A 430 24.53 -5.87 -33.71
N ILE A 431 24.47 -5.25 -32.54
CA ILE A 431 25.48 -4.32 -32.02
C ILE A 431 26.31 -5.01 -30.93
N ASP A 432 25.65 -5.65 -29.97
CA ASP A 432 26.30 -6.26 -28.81
C ASP A 432 25.46 -7.40 -28.23
N LYS A 433 26.09 -8.28 -27.44
CA LYS A 433 25.44 -9.37 -26.70
C LYS A 433 26.04 -9.50 -25.31
N GLU A 434 25.19 -9.66 -24.30
CA GLU A 434 25.61 -9.85 -22.91
C GLU A 434 24.98 -11.13 -22.34
N ASN A 435 25.79 -11.95 -21.66
CA ASN A 435 25.30 -13.18 -21.02
C ASN A 435 24.60 -12.85 -19.70
N VAL A 436 23.47 -13.50 -19.44
CA VAL A 436 22.66 -13.40 -18.21
C VAL A 436 22.40 -14.78 -17.62
N HIS A 437 21.94 -14.83 -16.37
CA HIS A 437 22.04 -16.03 -15.55
C HIS A 437 20.76 -16.32 -14.73
N TYR A 438 19.90 -17.24 -15.15
CA TYR A 438 19.81 -17.83 -16.50
C TYR A 438 18.37 -17.84 -17.00
N ASN A 439 18.24 -18.07 -18.31
CA ASN A 439 16.96 -18.20 -19.00
C ASN A 439 16.09 -16.97 -18.76
N ILE A 440 16.53 -15.85 -19.33
CA ILE A 440 15.84 -14.57 -19.25
C ILE A 440 14.45 -14.65 -19.88
N GLY A 441 13.45 -14.14 -19.16
CA GLY A 441 12.11 -13.89 -19.69
C GLY A 441 12.02 -12.49 -20.29
N HIS A 442 11.48 -11.56 -19.51
CA HIS A 442 11.32 -10.16 -19.89
C HIS A 442 12.55 -9.32 -19.55
N LEU A 443 12.57 -8.12 -20.14
CA LEU A 443 13.49 -7.05 -19.80
C LEU A 443 12.72 -5.88 -19.17
N ALA A 444 13.40 -5.08 -18.35
CA ALA A 444 12.87 -3.79 -17.89
C ALA A 444 13.93 -2.68 -18.10
N GLY A 445 13.71 -1.83 -19.10
CA GLY A 445 14.51 -0.64 -19.35
C GLY A 445 13.99 0.56 -18.58
N MET A 446 14.88 1.51 -18.25
CA MET A 446 14.49 2.76 -17.57
C MET A 446 13.56 3.58 -18.46
N GLU A 447 12.27 3.62 -18.09
CA GLU A 447 11.16 4.15 -18.90
C GLU A 447 11.10 3.57 -20.34
N GLY A 448 11.60 2.34 -20.51
CA GLY A 448 11.97 1.76 -21.81
C GLY A 448 10.81 1.48 -22.77
N LYS A 449 9.57 1.37 -22.28
CA LYS A 449 8.36 1.19 -23.10
C LYS A 449 7.55 2.47 -23.32
N SER A 450 8.01 3.59 -22.77
CA SER A 450 7.36 4.89 -22.94
C SER A 450 7.84 5.59 -24.22
N ALA A 451 7.25 6.75 -24.53
CA ALA A 451 7.75 7.68 -25.55
C ALA A 451 9.02 8.45 -25.12
N ASP A 452 9.56 8.19 -23.92
CA ASP A 452 10.72 8.86 -23.32
C ASP A 452 11.68 7.87 -22.61
N PRO A 453 12.22 6.86 -23.32
CA PRO A 453 13.18 5.92 -22.75
C PRO A 453 14.51 6.59 -22.38
N GLN A 454 15.16 6.16 -21.30
CA GLN A 454 16.37 6.84 -20.78
C GLN A 454 17.69 6.18 -21.16
N GLY A 455 17.73 4.86 -21.35
CA GLY A 455 18.94 4.17 -21.82
C GLY A 455 20.11 4.14 -20.82
N ASP A 456 19.85 4.33 -19.52
CA ASP A 456 20.89 4.24 -18.50
C ASP A 456 21.16 2.80 -18.05
N TYR A 457 20.10 2.06 -17.79
CA TYR A 457 20.14 0.70 -17.29
C TYR A 457 19.05 -0.17 -17.92
N ILE A 458 19.31 -1.47 -17.99
CA ILE A 458 18.32 -2.49 -18.30
C ILE A 458 18.42 -3.63 -17.30
N ILE A 459 17.27 -4.22 -16.95
CA ILE A 459 17.20 -5.33 -16.00
C ILE A 459 16.77 -6.58 -16.75
N ALA A 460 17.52 -7.66 -16.58
CA ALA A 460 17.18 -8.99 -17.04
C ALA A 460 16.43 -9.76 -15.95
N LEU A 461 15.19 -10.19 -16.25
CA LEU A 461 14.34 -10.95 -15.33
C LEU A 461 14.54 -12.45 -15.60
N ASN A 462 15.54 -13.04 -14.94
CA ASN A 462 15.96 -14.43 -15.17
C ASN A 462 15.12 -15.42 -14.36
N LYS A 463 14.75 -16.53 -15.01
CA LYS A 463 13.84 -17.53 -14.45
C LYS A 463 14.53 -18.58 -13.59
N LEU A 464 15.80 -18.84 -13.86
CA LEU A 464 16.56 -19.89 -13.19
C LEU A 464 17.81 -19.31 -12.52
N ALA A 465 17.89 -19.38 -11.19
CA ALA A 465 19.06 -18.90 -10.46
C ALA A 465 20.17 -19.96 -10.33
N ILE A 466 19.86 -21.25 -10.37
CA ILE A 466 20.80 -22.39 -10.35
C ILE A 466 21.94 -22.22 -9.32
N ASP A 467 23.10 -21.69 -9.73
CA ASP A 467 24.34 -21.57 -8.95
C ASP A 467 24.68 -20.12 -8.53
N ARG A 468 23.82 -19.15 -8.82
CA ARG A 468 24.09 -17.72 -8.60
C ARG A 468 24.07 -17.30 -7.13
N PHE A 469 23.38 -18.06 -6.28
CA PHE A 469 23.20 -17.74 -4.86
C PHE A 469 23.50 -18.95 -3.97
N GLN A 470 23.59 -18.68 -2.66
CA GLN A 470 23.69 -19.75 -1.66
C GLN A 470 22.51 -20.72 -1.80
N ASN A 471 22.81 -22.02 -1.74
CA ASN A 471 21.76 -23.04 -1.77
C ASN A 471 20.88 -22.94 -0.51
N VAL A 472 19.60 -22.64 -0.71
CA VAL A 472 18.57 -22.49 0.33
C VAL A 472 17.48 -23.57 0.25
N GLY A 473 17.72 -24.64 -0.50
CA GLY A 473 16.80 -25.75 -0.70
C GLY A 473 16.23 -25.82 -2.13
N PRO A 474 15.28 -26.74 -2.39
CA PRO A 474 14.80 -27.03 -3.75
C PRO A 474 14.04 -25.90 -4.45
N LEU A 475 13.44 -24.98 -3.69
CA LEU A 475 12.79 -23.80 -4.26
C LEU A 475 13.80 -22.65 -4.32
N HIS A 476 14.28 -22.35 -5.53
CA HIS A 476 15.23 -21.27 -5.77
C HIS A 476 14.50 -19.92 -5.90
N PRO A 477 15.14 -18.80 -5.55
CA PRO A 477 14.66 -17.48 -5.94
C PRO A 477 14.84 -17.27 -7.45
N GLN A 478 14.16 -16.27 -7.99
CA GLN A 478 14.42 -15.71 -9.31
C GLN A 478 15.58 -14.70 -9.21
N ASN A 479 16.14 -14.30 -10.37
CA ASN A 479 17.31 -13.42 -10.40
C ASN A 479 17.09 -12.21 -11.31
N HIS A 480 17.01 -11.03 -10.72
CA HIS A 480 17.03 -9.78 -11.48
C HIS A 480 18.46 -9.28 -11.63
N GLN A 481 18.93 -9.17 -12.86
CA GLN A 481 20.29 -8.73 -13.17
C GLN A 481 20.31 -7.33 -13.76
N LEU A 482 21.00 -6.39 -13.11
CA LEU A 482 21.15 -5.03 -13.59
C LEU A 482 22.33 -4.94 -14.56
N ILE A 483 22.09 -4.35 -15.73
CA ILE A 483 23.09 -4.15 -16.79
C ILE A 483 23.19 -2.65 -17.08
N ASP A 484 24.40 -2.11 -17.05
CA ASP A 484 24.71 -0.74 -17.50
C ASP A 484 24.73 -0.71 -19.03
N ILE A 485 23.95 0.19 -19.61
CA ILE A 485 23.80 0.32 -21.07
C ILE A 485 24.18 1.71 -21.60
N LYS A 486 24.75 2.59 -20.76
CA LYS A 486 25.25 3.92 -21.17
C LYS A 486 26.48 3.83 -22.07
N GLY A 487 27.22 2.73 -21.93
CA GLY A 487 28.46 2.48 -22.66
C GLY A 487 28.23 2.05 -24.11
N LYS A 488 29.34 1.85 -24.82
CA LYS A 488 29.32 1.23 -26.16
C LYS A 488 28.92 -0.24 -26.10
N THR A 489 29.36 -0.93 -25.05
CA THR A 489 29.03 -2.32 -24.73
C THR A 489 28.21 -2.35 -23.44
N MET A 490 27.39 -3.40 -23.31
CA MET A 490 26.67 -3.72 -22.09
C MET A 490 27.64 -4.20 -21.00
N ASP A 491 27.32 -3.94 -19.74
CA ASP A 491 28.13 -4.36 -18.59
C ASP A 491 27.22 -4.84 -17.45
N LEU A 492 27.14 -6.16 -17.25
CA LEU A 492 26.41 -6.77 -16.15
C LEU A 492 27.02 -6.35 -14.79
N LEU A 493 26.22 -5.70 -13.95
CA LEU A 493 26.68 -5.09 -12.70
C LEU A 493 26.44 -5.95 -11.46
N VAL A 494 25.21 -6.40 -11.24
CA VAL A 494 24.79 -7.04 -9.99
C VAL A 494 23.60 -7.98 -10.18
N ASP A 495 23.58 -9.05 -9.39
CA ASP A 495 22.51 -10.03 -9.28
C ASP A 495 21.67 -9.72 -8.03
N MET A 496 20.35 -9.64 -8.17
CA MET A 496 19.40 -9.49 -7.07
C MET A 496 18.52 -10.75 -6.95
N PRO A 497 18.66 -11.54 -5.88
CA PRO A 497 17.76 -12.66 -5.63
C PRO A 497 16.38 -12.14 -5.22
N LEU A 498 15.32 -12.64 -5.87
CA LEU A 498 13.93 -12.37 -5.50
C LEU A 498 13.26 -13.68 -5.04
N PRO A 499 13.01 -13.85 -3.73
CA PRO A 499 12.40 -15.07 -3.20
C PRO A 499 10.87 -15.07 -3.25
N LEU A 500 10.24 -13.96 -3.65
CA LEU A 500 8.79 -13.78 -3.63
C LEU A 500 8.19 -14.06 -5.02
N GLY A 501 7.83 -15.32 -5.26
CA GLY A 501 7.25 -15.79 -6.52
C GLY A 501 8.19 -15.61 -7.73
N GLU A 502 7.66 -15.84 -8.93
CA GLU A 502 8.36 -15.57 -10.19
C GLU A 502 7.89 -14.23 -10.81
N PRO A 503 8.64 -13.13 -10.64
CA PRO A 503 8.39 -11.91 -11.40
C PRO A 503 8.39 -12.16 -12.92
N HIS A 504 7.30 -11.76 -13.58
CA HIS A 504 7.12 -11.92 -15.02
C HIS A 504 7.56 -10.68 -15.80
N GLN A 505 7.16 -9.49 -15.35
CA GLN A 505 7.55 -8.21 -15.93
C GLN A 505 7.78 -7.15 -14.86
N ALA A 506 8.54 -6.11 -15.20
CA ALA A 506 8.72 -4.92 -14.38
C ALA A 506 8.70 -3.65 -15.24
N VAL A 507 8.37 -2.52 -14.60
CA VAL A 507 8.43 -1.17 -15.19
C VAL A 507 9.24 -0.26 -14.29
N ALA A 508 10.06 0.59 -14.90
CA ALA A 508 10.94 1.52 -14.19
C ALA A 508 10.57 2.97 -14.53
N ILE A 509 10.61 3.84 -13.53
CA ILE A 509 10.32 5.28 -13.65
C ILE A 509 11.40 6.09 -12.94
N ARG A 510 11.70 7.29 -13.45
CA ARG A 510 12.54 8.25 -12.72
C ARG A 510 11.91 8.57 -11.37
N ALA A 511 12.67 8.47 -10.29
CA ALA A 511 12.19 8.76 -8.95
C ALA A 511 11.66 10.21 -8.82
N SER A 512 12.18 11.14 -9.64
CA SER A 512 11.75 12.54 -9.68
C SER A 512 10.30 12.76 -10.15
N LYS A 513 9.67 11.76 -10.79
CA LYS A 513 8.26 11.79 -11.21
C LYS A 513 7.31 11.25 -10.15
N LEU A 514 7.82 10.64 -9.08
CA LEU A 514 7.01 10.12 -7.99
C LEU A 514 6.89 11.20 -6.91
N HIS A 515 5.65 11.42 -6.45
CA HIS A 515 5.34 12.43 -5.44
C HIS A 515 4.53 11.83 -4.28
N PRO A 516 5.09 10.85 -3.55
CA PRO A 516 4.38 10.21 -2.45
C PRO A 516 4.10 11.17 -1.29
N HIS A 517 3.00 10.91 -0.60
CA HIS A 517 2.67 11.49 0.68
C HIS A 517 3.66 11.02 1.75
N VAL A 518 4.04 11.94 2.64
CA VAL A 518 4.85 11.62 3.83
C VAL A 518 3.98 11.25 5.05
N ARG A 519 2.69 11.64 5.01
CA ARG A 519 1.65 11.35 6.00
C ARG A 519 0.28 11.68 5.40
N TYR A 520 -0.78 11.14 5.99
CA TYR A 520 -2.14 11.46 5.60
C TYR A 520 -2.68 12.71 6.32
N LYS A 521 -3.74 13.29 5.75
CA LYS A 521 -4.60 14.21 6.51
C LYS A 521 -5.28 13.42 7.63
N MET A 522 -5.37 14.02 8.83
CA MET A 522 -5.92 13.33 10.00
C MET A 522 -7.31 12.76 9.76
N GLY A 523 -7.42 11.44 9.93
CA GLY A 523 -8.64 10.66 9.73
C GLY A 523 -8.86 10.17 8.31
N THR A 524 -7.84 10.12 7.45
CA THR A 524 -8.00 9.62 6.07
C THR A 524 -8.17 8.11 6.06
N ASN A 525 -9.12 7.59 5.30
CA ASN A 525 -9.16 6.18 4.92
C ASN A 525 -8.28 6.00 3.68
N SER A 526 -7.17 5.27 3.80
CA SER A 526 -6.20 5.12 2.70
C SER A 526 -6.84 4.53 1.45
N LYS A 527 -7.75 3.57 1.57
CA LYS A 527 -8.34 2.86 0.41
C LYS A 527 -9.25 3.74 -0.45
N THR A 528 -9.87 4.76 0.14
CA THR A 528 -10.80 5.67 -0.54
C THR A 528 -10.26 7.09 -0.76
N GLY A 529 -9.21 7.49 -0.03
CA GLY A 529 -8.66 8.85 -0.02
C GLY A 529 -9.57 9.90 0.63
N LYS A 530 -10.64 9.47 1.31
CA LYS A 530 -11.63 10.35 1.97
C LYS A 530 -11.46 10.31 3.48
N ILE A 531 -12.01 11.33 4.17
CA ILE A 531 -12.08 11.28 5.63
C ILE A 531 -13.02 10.17 6.06
N HIS A 532 -12.50 9.29 6.92
CA HIS A 532 -13.20 8.15 7.46
C HIS A 532 -14.28 8.62 8.45
N LYS A 533 -15.45 7.97 8.40
CA LYS A 533 -16.59 8.27 9.31
C LYS A 533 -16.26 8.02 10.79
N GLY A 534 -15.30 7.12 11.05
CA GLY A 534 -14.84 6.74 12.38
C GLY A 534 -13.63 7.56 12.86
N LYS A 535 -13.27 8.66 12.17
CA LYS A 535 -12.22 9.58 12.62
C LYS A 535 -12.50 9.94 14.08
N THR A 536 -11.49 9.77 14.91
CA THR A 536 -11.55 10.03 16.35
C THR A 536 -10.28 10.79 16.73
N LEU A 537 -10.42 11.85 17.52
CA LEU A 537 -9.30 12.58 18.09
C LEU A 537 -9.13 12.26 19.58
N ALA A 538 -7.99 12.62 20.16
CA ALA A 538 -7.76 12.41 21.58
C ALA A 538 -8.81 13.18 22.41
N GLY A 539 -9.37 12.50 23.41
CA GLY A 539 -10.51 12.95 24.21
C GLY A 539 -11.89 12.61 23.63
N GLU A 540 -11.96 12.09 22.40
CA GLU A 540 -13.22 11.66 21.75
C GLU A 540 -13.43 10.14 21.76
N GLU A 541 -12.46 9.38 22.31
CA GLU A 541 -12.49 7.93 22.39
C GLU A 541 -13.67 7.47 23.25
N ARG A 542 -14.38 6.45 22.77
CA ARG A 542 -15.60 5.97 23.42
C ARG A 542 -15.98 4.58 22.96
N ILE A 543 -16.80 3.93 23.77
CA ILE A 543 -17.43 2.64 23.43
C ILE A 543 -18.94 2.86 23.44
N GLU A 544 -19.54 2.69 22.28
CA GLU A 544 -20.98 2.81 22.07
C GLU A 544 -21.59 1.40 21.93
N ARG A 545 -22.75 1.18 22.54
CA ARG A 545 -23.48 -0.08 22.46
C ARG A 545 -24.90 0.16 21.96
N ASP A 546 -25.25 -0.53 20.87
CA ASP A 546 -26.61 -0.65 20.37
C ASP A 546 -27.00 -2.14 20.30
N GLY A 547 -27.64 -2.61 21.36
CA GLY A 547 -27.95 -4.03 21.54
C GLY A 547 -26.68 -4.91 21.55
N LYS A 548 -26.55 -5.76 20.54
CA LYS A 548 -25.38 -6.64 20.32
C LYS A 548 -24.28 -5.99 19.49
N ASN A 549 -24.51 -4.82 18.89
CA ASN A 549 -23.49 -4.11 18.15
C ASN A 549 -22.73 -3.21 19.13
N VAL A 550 -21.41 -3.31 19.13
CA VAL A 550 -20.52 -2.48 19.94
C VAL A 550 -19.55 -1.78 19.01
N THR A 551 -19.56 -0.45 19.02
CA THR A 551 -18.63 0.36 18.25
C THR A 551 -17.64 1.03 19.19
N VAL A 552 -16.35 0.77 18.97
CA VAL A 552 -15.24 1.36 19.69
C VAL A 552 -14.61 2.42 18.79
N TYR A 553 -14.52 3.64 19.29
CA TYR A 553 -13.78 4.73 18.68
C TYR A 553 -12.49 4.88 19.46
N ALA A 554 -11.37 4.55 18.81
CA ALA A 554 -10.07 4.43 19.40
C ALA A 554 -9.05 5.32 18.69
N THR A 555 -8.01 5.66 19.43
CA THR A 555 -6.88 6.44 18.94
C THR A 555 -5.58 5.75 19.29
N LEU A 556 -4.60 5.89 18.40
CA LEU A 556 -3.25 5.39 18.57
C LEU A 556 -2.30 6.58 18.45
N VAL A 557 -1.47 6.74 19.47
CA VAL A 557 -0.35 7.68 19.50
C VAL A 557 0.77 6.97 20.25
N ARG A 558 2.04 7.28 19.95
CA ARG A 558 3.20 6.62 20.55
C ARG A 558 3.00 6.30 22.02
N SER A 559 3.21 5.03 22.36
CA SER A 559 3.10 4.47 23.71
C SER A 559 1.67 4.33 24.28
N HIS A 560 0.62 4.71 23.55
CA HIS A 560 -0.77 4.71 24.05
C HIS A 560 -1.80 4.20 23.02
N ILE A 561 -2.63 3.25 23.45
CA ILE A 561 -3.87 2.87 22.75
C ILE A 561 -5.04 3.23 23.65
N ASN A 562 -5.93 4.09 23.16
CA ASN A 562 -7.12 4.49 23.91
C ASN A 562 -8.39 3.96 23.23
N PRO A 563 -9.33 3.32 23.95
CA PRO A 563 -9.29 3.00 25.37
C PRO A 563 -8.53 1.68 25.66
N GLU A 564 -7.67 1.65 26.67
CA GLU A 564 -6.88 0.45 27.10
C GLU A 564 -7.71 -0.74 27.63
N ARG A 565 -9.02 -0.55 27.82
CA ARG A 565 -9.93 -1.58 28.35
C ARG A 565 -11.23 -1.57 27.57
N ILE A 566 -11.45 -2.62 26.78
CA ILE A 566 -12.68 -2.83 26.04
C ILE A 566 -13.43 -3.97 26.71
N THR A 567 -14.68 -3.74 27.14
CA THR A 567 -15.53 -4.82 27.69
C THR A 567 -16.72 -5.05 26.78
N VAL A 568 -16.85 -6.27 26.29
CA VAL A 568 -17.97 -6.72 25.45
C VAL A 568 -18.59 -7.99 26.01
N ASN A 569 -19.74 -8.37 25.48
CA ASN A 569 -20.39 -9.64 25.79
C ASN A 569 -20.10 -10.66 24.69
N LYS A 570 -20.07 -11.93 25.07
CA LYS A 570 -19.96 -13.04 24.13
C LYS A 570 -21.11 -12.97 23.11
N GLY A 571 -20.77 -13.00 21.82
CA GLY A 571 -21.70 -12.85 20.71
C GLY A 571 -22.01 -11.41 20.30
N ASP A 572 -21.35 -10.41 20.90
CA ASP A 572 -21.39 -9.03 20.37
C ASP A 572 -20.68 -8.96 19.02
N LYS A 573 -21.21 -8.15 18.11
CA LYS A 573 -20.55 -7.72 16.88
C LYS A 573 -19.77 -6.46 17.18
N VAL A 574 -18.45 -6.55 17.15
CA VAL A 574 -17.54 -5.47 17.54
C VAL A 574 -17.00 -4.80 16.28
N THR A 575 -17.11 -3.48 16.22
CA THR A 575 -16.47 -2.62 15.23
C THR A 575 -15.50 -1.70 15.96
N ILE A 576 -14.22 -1.72 15.62
CA ILE A 576 -13.21 -0.81 16.20
C ILE A 576 -12.73 0.13 15.10
N HIS A 577 -13.05 1.41 15.22
CA HIS A 577 -12.47 2.48 14.42
C HIS A 577 -11.23 3.01 15.13
N MET A 578 -10.09 3.02 14.45
CA MET A 578 -8.80 3.38 15.02
C MET A 578 -8.19 4.50 14.21
N THR A 579 -7.81 5.61 14.85
CA THR A 579 -7.12 6.73 14.19
C THR A 579 -5.69 6.85 14.69
N ASN A 580 -4.72 6.81 13.78
CA ASN A 580 -3.32 7.14 14.08
C ASN A 580 -3.17 8.66 14.18
N LEU A 581 -2.91 9.17 15.39
CA LEU A 581 -2.77 10.60 15.68
C LEU A 581 -1.36 11.15 15.42
N GLU A 582 -0.42 10.33 14.98
CA GLU A 582 0.94 10.76 14.69
C GLU A 582 1.01 11.79 13.56
N ARG A 583 1.98 12.71 13.70
CA ARG A 583 2.32 13.72 12.69
C ARG A 583 3.72 13.56 12.14
N ALA A 584 4.61 12.92 12.90
CA ALA A 584 5.93 12.58 12.41
C ALA A 584 5.84 11.53 11.30
N GLN A 585 6.70 11.69 10.29
CA GLN A 585 6.81 10.73 9.20
C GLN A 585 7.31 9.39 9.76
N ASP A 586 6.86 8.28 9.18
CA ASP A 586 7.31 6.90 9.50
C ASP A 586 6.88 6.38 10.89
N GLU A 587 5.99 7.08 11.58
CA GLU A 587 5.43 6.66 12.87
C GLU A 587 4.14 5.82 12.67
N THR A 588 4.31 4.67 12.04
CA THR A 588 3.23 3.70 11.78
C THR A 588 2.88 2.95 13.07
N HIS A 589 1.59 2.70 13.29
CA HIS A 589 1.11 1.85 14.37
C HIS A 589 0.47 0.59 13.82
N GLY A 590 0.65 -0.51 14.55
CA GLY A 590 -0.11 -1.74 14.34
C GLY A 590 -1.24 -1.89 15.36
N PHE A 591 -2.16 -2.83 15.12
CA PHE A 591 -3.12 -3.28 16.12
C PHE A 591 -3.54 -4.72 15.84
N THR A 592 -3.49 -5.58 16.84
CA THR A 592 -4.03 -6.94 16.77
C THR A 592 -4.64 -7.35 18.11
N ILE A 593 -5.60 -8.26 18.08
CA ILE A 593 -6.21 -8.86 19.27
C ILE A 593 -5.89 -10.35 19.24
N ASP A 594 -5.41 -10.88 20.37
CA ASP A 594 -5.12 -12.30 20.54
C ASP A 594 -6.31 -13.17 20.08
N ASN A 595 -6.01 -14.21 19.31
CA ASN A 595 -6.94 -15.27 18.86
C ASN A 595 -8.03 -14.88 17.84
N TYR A 596 -8.15 -13.61 17.43
CA TYR A 596 -9.22 -13.15 16.53
C TYR A 596 -8.85 -13.09 15.03
N ASP A 597 -7.59 -13.36 14.67
CA ASP A 597 -7.10 -13.34 13.27
C ASP A 597 -7.42 -12.01 12.55
N ILE A 598 -7.20 -10.90 13.26
CA ILE A 598 -7.37 -9.55 12.76
C ILE A 598 -6.09 -8.75 12.96
N HIS A 599 -5.83 -7.85 12.02
CA HIS A 599 -4.67 -6.97 12.05
C HIS A 599 -4.99 -5.67 11.33
N GLY A 600 -4.53 -4.56 11.89
CA GLY A 600 -4.48 -3.27 11.19
C GLY A 600 -3.07 -2.72 11.26
N SER A 601 -2.60 -2.15 10.16
CA SER A 601 -1.44 -1.26 10.11
C SER A 601 -1.95 0.11 9.68
N LEU A 602 -1.51 1.17 10.37
CA LEU A 602 -2.01 2.52 10.18
C LEU A 602 -0.85 3.49 10.06
N GLU A 603 -0.67 4.09 8.88
CA GLU A 603 0.30 5.18 8.73
C GLU A 603 -0.15 6.47 9.44
N PRO A 604 0.77 7.42 9.71
CA PRO A 604 0.44 8.69 10.35
C PRO A 604 -0.75 9.42 9.69
N GLY A 605 -1.79 9.70 10.49
CA GLY A 605 -3.01 10.38 10.05
C GLY A 605 -4.11 9.46 9.48
N GLU A 606 -3.87 8.15 9.34
CA GLU A 606 -4.87 7.21 8.84
C GLU A 606 -5.94 6.85 9.90
N THR A 607 -7.16 6.55 9.44
CA THR A 607 -8.15 5.80 10.23
C THR A 607 -8.49 4.49 9.52
N THR A 608 -8.35 3.37 10.24
CA THR A 608 -8.78 2.03 9.79
C THR A 608 -9.90 1.46 10.65
N THR A 609 -10.55 0.40 10.17
CA THR A 609 -11.63 -0.29 10.88
C THR A 609 -11.39 -1.80 10.97
N LEU A 610 -11.58 -2.38 12.16
CA LEU A 610 -11.68 -3.83 12.36
C LEU A 610 -13.12 -4.22 12.70
N GLU A 611 -13.62 -5.32 12.13
CA GLU A 611 -14.94 -5.88 12.42
C GLU A 611 -14.84 -7.38 12.70
N PHE A 612 -15.37 -7.82 13.84
CA PHE A 612 -15.36 -9.23 14.24
C PHE A 612 -16.51 -9.53 15.21
N THR A 613 -16.76 -10.82 15.46
CA THR A 613 -17.69 -11.26 16.51
C THR A 613 -16.89 -11.71 17.72
N ALA A 614 -17.18 -11.17 18.91
CA ALA A 614 -16.57 -11.62 20.16
C ALA A 614 -17.19 -12.96 20.60
N ASP A 615 -16.88 -14.05 19.92
CA ASP A 615 -17.57 -15.34 20.02
C ASP A 615 -17.04 -16.25 21.14
N VAL A 616 -15.87 -15.95 21.69
CA VAL A 616 -15.24 -16.70 22.80
C VAL A 616 -15.16 -15.82 24.05
N GLU A 617 -15.61 -16.36 25.20
CA GLU A 617 -15.43 -15.70 26.50
C GLU A 617 -13.95 -15.68 26.89
N GLY A 618 -13.48 -14.62 27.54
CA GLY A 618 -12.08 -14.55 27.96
C GLY A 618 -11.56 -13.13 28.15
N VAL A 619 -10.26 -13.04 28.38
CA VAL A 619 -9.50 -11.79 28.38
C VAL A 619 -8.43 -11.92 27.31
N PHE A 620 -8.50 -11.05 26.32
CA PHE A 620 -7.66 -11.07 25.13
C PHE A 620 -6.84 -9.78 25.12
N PRO A 621 -5.52 -9.86 25.30
CA PRO A 621 -4.66 -8.71 25.11
C PRO A 621 -4.75 -8.23 23.65
N TYR A 622 -4.67 -6.92 23.47
CA TYR A 622 -4.34 -6.33 22.18
C TYR A 622 -3.16 -5.39 22.36
N TYR A 623 -2.38 -5.19 21.31
CA TYR A 623 -1.16 -4.40 21.37
C TYR A 623 -0.79 -3.83 20.00
N CYS A 624 0.09 -2.83 20.00
CA CYS A 624 0.67 -2.31 18.79
C CYS A 624 1.68 -3.33 18.22
N THR A 625 1.57 -3.72 16.95
CA THR A 625 2.53 -4.68 16.35
C THR A 625 3.78 -4.01 15.78
N GLU A 626 3.76 -2.69 15.62
CA GLU A 626 4.85 -1.89 15.02
C GLU A 626 5.70 -1.23 16.10
N PHE A 627 7.04 -1.30 15.97
CA PHE A 627 7.96 -0.66 16.91
C PHE A 627 7.92 0.88 16.75
N CYS A 628 6.92 1.50 17.34
CA CYS A 628 6.59 2.92 17.19
C CYS A 628 7.21 3.83 18.27
N SER A 629 7.73 3.27 19.36
CA SER A 629 8.36 4.04 20.44
C SER A 629 9.20 3.16 21.36
N ALA A 630 10.02 3.80 22.22
CA ALA A 630 10.75 3.07 23.26
C ALA A 630 9.83 2.32 24.23
N LEU A 631 8.57 2.76 24.39
CA LEU A 631 7.55 2.12 25.21
C LEU A 631 6.50 1.39 24.35
N HIS A 632 6.93 0.86 23.20
CA HIS A 632 6.07 0.07 22.32
C HIS A 632 5.50 -1.17 23.02
N LEU A 633 6.27 -1.82 23.90
CA LEU A 633 5.80 -3.00 24.64
C LEU A 633 4.66 -2.68 25.60
N GLU A 634 4.68 -1.48 26.19
CA GLU A 634 3.65 -0.97 27.09
C GLU A 634 2.43 -0.43 26.32
N MET A 635 2.52 -0.25 25.00
CA MET A 635 1.42 0.17 24.14
C MET A 635 0.44 -0.98 23.87
N MET A 636 -0.34 -1.31 24.90
CA MET A 636 -1.26 -2.44 24.91
C MET A 636 -2.58 -2.11 25.59
N GLY A 637 -3.52 -3.05 25.53
CA GLY A 637 -4.76 -3.02 26.28
C GLY A 637 -5.41 -4.40 26.37
N TYR A 638 -6.58 -4.46 26.99
CA TYR A 638 -7.31 -5.72 27.17
C TYR A 638 -8.73 -5.62 26.64
N MET A 639 -9.10 -6.57 25.78
CA MET A 639 -10.48 -6.88 25.48
C MET A 639 -10.99 -7.98 26.42
N MET A 640 -12.03 -7.67 27.19
CA MET A 640 -12.68 -8.60 28.10
C MET A 640 -14.03 -8.99 27.53
N VAL A 641 -14.21 -10.26 27.19
CA VAL A 641 -15.45 -10.83 26.65
C VAL A 641 -16.15 -11.60 27.77
N LYS A 642 -17.27 -11.06 28.24
CA LYS A 642 -18.09 -11.66 29.28
C LYS A 642 -19.20 -12.52 28.67
N ASP A 643 -19.36 -13.73 29.16
CA ASP A 643 -20.58 -14.49 28.95
C ASP A 643 -21.69 -13.88 29.84
N PRO A 644 -22.74 -13.26 29.25
CA PRO A 644 -23.80 -12.62 30.02
C PRO A 644 -24.61 -13.61 30.85
N ASP A 645 -24.56 -14.91 30.52
CA ASP A 645 -25.27 -15.96 31.24
C ASP A 645 -24.48 -16.51 32.44
N LYS A 646 -23.22 -16.08 32.61
CA LYS A 646 -22.35 -16.50 33.71
C LYS A 646 -22.18 -15.42 34.77
N LYS A 647 -22.06 -15.88 36.02
CA LYS A 647 -21.68 -15.04 37.16
C LYS A 647 -20.20 -15.23 37.47
N TYR A 648 -19.42 -14.16 37.28
CA TYR A 648 -18.00 -14.15 37.62
C TYR A 648 -17.80 -13.88 39.10
N VAL A 649 -17.06 -14.76 39.79
CA VAL A 649 -16.68 -14.56 41.20
C VAL A 649 -15.28 -13.95 41.22
N SER A 650 -15.13 -12.80 41.88
CA SER A 650 -13.83 -12.14 42.00
C SER A 650 -12.83 -13.01 42.77
N ALA A 651 -11.63 -13.22 42.22
CA ALA A 651 -10.53 -13.88 42.91
C ALA A 651 -10.12 -13.12 44.18
N GLN A 652 -10.25 -11.79 44.18
CA GLN A 652 -10.07 -10.97 45.39
C GLN A 652 -11.09 -11.35 46.47
N LYS A 653 -12.34 -11.65 46.09
CA LYS A 653 -13.37 -12.15 47.03
C LYS A 653 -13.03 -13.52 47.60
N LEU A 654 -12.36 -14.39 46.84
CA LEU A 654 -11.86 -15.66 47.37
C LEU A 654 -10.63 -15.48 48.26
N LYS A 655 -9.74 -14.55 47.94
CA LYS A 655 -8.57 -14.20 48.76
C LYS A 655 -8.97 -13.57 50.09
N MET A 656 -9.97 -12.70 50.11
CA MET A 656 -10.49 -12.12 51.35
C MET A 656 -10.99 -13.20 52.32
N LYS A 657 -11.53 -14.33 51.82
CA LYS A 657 -11.91 -15.48 52.66
C LYS A 657 -10.75 -16.18 53.37
N THR A 658 -9.52 -15.93 52.95
CA THR A 658 -8.31 -16.56 53.51
C THR A 658 -7.45 -15.60 54.33
N MET A 659 -7.85 -14.34 54.47
CA MET A 659 -7.13 -13.31 55.21
C MET A 659 -7.36 -13.43 56.73
N SER A 660 -6.36 -13.04 57.53
CA SER A 660 -6.53 -12.97 58.98
C SER A 660 -7.51 -11.84 59.37
N PRO A 661 -8.10 -11.86 60.58
CA PRO A 661 -8.94 -10.77 61.07
C PRO A 661 -8.26 -9.40 61.04
N GLU A 662 -6.95 -9.33 61.30
CA GLU A 662 -6.15 -8.10 61.27
C GLU A 662 -5.96 -7.59 59.84
N GLU A 663 -5.68 -8.50 58.89
CA GLU A 663 -5.54 -8.18 57.47
C GLU A 663 -6.87 -7.70 56.87
N LEU A 664 -7.99 -8.34 57.23
CA LEU A 664 -9.33 -7.92 56.83
C LEU A 664 -9.68 -6.55 57.39
N LYS A 665 -9.29 -6.26 58.63
CA LYS A 665 -9.52 -4.93 59.21
C LYS A 665 -8.71 -3.85 58.48
N ALA A 666 -7.44 -4.12 58.18
CA ALA A 666 -6.60 -3.17 57.43
C ALA A 666 -7.16 -2.89 56.02
N GLU A 667 -7.67 -3.91 55.33
CA GLU A 667 -8.30 -3.74 54.01
C GLU A 667 -9.64 -3.00 54.10
N TYR A 668 -10.44 -3.23 55.15
CA TYR A 668 -11.65 -2.44 55.43
C TYR A 668 -11.32 -0.96 55.64
N ASP A 669 -10.38 -0.65 56.54
CA ASP A 669 -9.98 0.72 56.86
C ASP A 669 -9.44 1.45 55.62
N LYS A 670 -8.65 0.75 54.79
CA LYS A 670 -8.17 1.25 53.50
C LYS A 670 -9.32 1.53 52.53
N THR A 671 -10.28 0.61 52.41
CA THR A 671 -11.43 0.77 51.50
C THR A 671 -12.29 1.97 51.91
N VAL A 672 -12.54 2.14 53.22
CA VAL A 672 -13.26 3.30 53.76
C VAL A 672 -12.51 4.60 53.48
N ALA A 673 -11.18 4.63 53.66
CA ALA A 673 -10.38 5.80 53.36
C ALA A 673 -10.45 6.20 51.88
N VAL A 674 -10.43 5.21 50.97
CA VAL A 674 -10.61 5.43 49.52
C VAL A 674 -12.00 5.96 49.21
N ASN A 675 -13.05 5.42 49.83
CA ASN A 675 -14.42 5.91 49.68
C ASN A 675 -14.56 7.38 50.12
N ASN A 676 -13.99 7.74 51.27
CA ASN A 676 -14.01 9.11 51.77
C ASN A 676 -13.28 10.08 50.82
N ALA A 677 -12.13 9.67 50.28
CA ALA A 677 -11.40 10.48 49.30
C ALA A 677 -12.19 10.63 47.98
N THR A 678 -12.82 9.56 47.51
CA THR A 678 -13.64 9.57 46.28
C THR A 678 -14.88 10.44 46.45
N ASP A 679 -15.54 10.37 47.61
CA ASP A 679 -16.68 11.23 47.93
C ASP A 679 -16.29 12.71 47.94
N ALA A 680 -15.13 13.05 48.51
CA ALA A 680 -14.63 14.43 48.49
C ALA A 680 -14.49 14.98 47.06
N VAL A 681 -14.02 14.15 46.12
CA VAL A 681 -13.97 14.51 44.69
C VAL A 681 -15.37 14.72 44.13
N ILE A 682 -16.32 13.80 44.39
CA ILE A 682 -17.72 13.93 43.95
C ILE A 682 -18.33 15.23 44.47
N GLN A 683 -18.14 15.54 45.76
CA GLN A 683 -18.65 16.78 46.35
C GLN A 683 -18.05 18.02 45.69
N SER A 684 -16.77 17.99 45.29
CA SER A 684 -16.15 19.10 44.55
C SER A 684 -16.81 19.33 43.19
N VAL A 685 -17.15 18.26 42.46
CA VAL A 685 -17.83 18.32 41.16
C VAL A 685 -19.27 18.78 41.32
N VAL A 686 -20.00 18.26 42.32
CA VAL A 686 -21.36 18.70 42.64
C VAL A 686 -21.40 20.18 43.00
N LYS A 687 -20.42 20.66 43.78
CA LYS A 687 -20.27 22.08 44.11
C LYS A 687 -20.09 22.91 42.84
N PHE A 688 -19.18 22.51 41.95
CA PHE A 688 -18.95 23.19 40.67
C PHE A 688 -20.23 23.29 39.83
N LEU A 689 -20.94 22.16 39.66
CA LEU A 689 -22.17 22.11 38.86
C LEU A 689 -23.25 23.04 39.42
N LYS A 690 -23.42 23.08 40.75
CA LYS A 690 -24.39 23.95 41.43
C LYS A 690 -24.02 25.42 41.31
N ASP A 691 -22.75 25.77 41.59
CA ASP A 691 -22.25 27.14 41.52
C ASP A 691 -22.43 27.72 40.09
N ASN A 692 -22.39 26.86 39.07
CA ASN A 692 -22.56 27.21 37.65
C ASN A 692 -23.96 26.90 37.08
N LYS A 693 -24.98 26.74 37.94
CA LYS A 693 -26.40 26.63 37.55
C LYS A 693 -26.69 25.56 36.48
N PHE A 694 -26.13 24.37 36.63
CA PHE A 694 -26.28 23.27 35.67
C PHE A 694 -27.74 22.97 35.24
N GLN A 695 -28.72 23.24 36.10
CA GLN A 695 -30.15 23.04 35.82
C GLN A 695 -30.68 23.86 34.63
N ASP A 696 -30.01 24.95 34.28
CA ASP A 696 -30.37 25.80 33.14
C ASP A 696 -30.01 25.12 31.79
N HIS A 697 -29.27 24.02 31.83
CA HIS A 697 -28.83 23.25 30.65
C HIS A 697 -29.38 21.82 30.69
N LYS A 698 -30.47 21.57 29.95
CA LYS A 698 -31.21 20.29 29.97
C LYS A 698 -30.35 19.03 29.85
N VAL A 699 -29.36 19.01 28.95
CA VAL A 699 -28.46 17.84 28.77
C VAL A 699 -27.60 17.60 30.01
N VAL A 700 -27.08 18.67 30.61
CA VAL A 700 -26.28 18.60 31.84
C VAL A 700 -27.16 18.17 33.01
N ALA A 701 -28.37 18.74 33.14
CA ALA A 701 -29.32 18.38 34.18
C ALA A 701 -29.69 16.89 34.16
N ASN A 702 -29.83 16.30 32.98
CA ASN A 702 -30.07 14.86 32.83
C ASN A 702 -28.87 14.04 33.32
N LEU A 703 -27.64 14.40 32.92
CA LEU A 703 -26.43 13.72 33.40
C LEU A 703 -26.27 13.82 34.93
N VAL A 704 -26.57 14.98 35.52
CA VAL A 704 -26.56 15.12 36.98
C VAL A 704 -27.62 14.25 37.65
N THR A 705 -28.80 14.11 37.03
CA THR A 705 -29.85 13.20 37.51
C THR A 705 -29.34 11.75 37.50
N ASP A 706 -28.73 11.32 36.40
CA ASP A 706 -28.16 9.98 36.27
C ASP A 706 -27.04 9.72 37.31
N ALA A 707 -26.21 10.72 37.59
CA ALA A 707 -25.18 10.65 38.62
C ALA A 707 -25.79 10.51 40.02
N LEU A 708 -26.79 11.34 40.34
CA LEU A 708 -27.48 11.30 41.64
C LEU A 708 -28.27 9.99 41.84
N ASP A 709 -28.83 9.40 40.78
CA ASP A 709 -29.49 8.10 40.85
C ASP A 709 -28.54 6.98 41.28
N GLN A 710 -27.24 7.08 40.96
CA GLN A 710 -26.23 6.17 41.49
C GLN A 710 -25.85 6.55 42.93
N TYR A 711 -25.60 7.83 43.19
CA TYR A 711 -25.18 8.32 44.51
C TYR A 711 -26.21 8.02 45.60
N ASN A 712 -27.49 8.17 45.31
CA ASN A 712 -28.59 7.94 46.25
C ASN A 712 -28.73 6.48 46.70
N LYS A 713 -28.04 5.54 46.05
CA LYS A 713 -27.99 4.12 46.46
C LYS A 713 -26.92 3.85 47.54
N ILE A 714 -26.02 4.80 47.79
CA ILE A 714 -24.91 4.66 48.75
C ILE A 714 -25.39 4.46 50.20
N PRO A 715 -26.35 5.25 50.74
CA PRO A 715 -26.76 5.12 52.15
C PRO A 715 -27.26 3.72 52.51
N GLU A 716 -27.97 3.05 51.60
CA GLU A 716 -28.43 1.67 51.80
C GLU A 716 -27.26 0.69 51.91
N GLN A 717 -26.24 0.84 51.06
CA GLN A 717 -25.04 0.00 51.09
C GLN A 717 -24.18 0.31 52.32
N LYS A 718 -24.10 1.58 52.74
CA LYS A 718 -23.39 1.98 53.97
C LYS A 718 -24.01 1.37 55.21
N LYS A 719 -25.34 1.40 55.30
CA LYS A 719 -26.08 0.71 56.37
C LYS A 719 -25.76 -0.79 56.41
N LYS A 720 -25.73 -1.46 55.25
CA LYS A 720 -25.35 -2.88 55.14
C LYS A 720 -23.90 -3.14 55.54
N ALA A 721 -22.97 -2.24 55.19
CA ALA A 721 -21.56 -2.32 55.60
C ALA A 721 -21.41 -2.22 57.12
N ASP A 722 -22.07 -1.23 57.73
CA ASP A 722 -22.01 -0.99 59.17
C ASP A 722 -22.68 -2.11 59.97
N GLU A 723 -23.79 -2.68 59.47
CA GLU A 723 -24.45 -3.85 60.07
C GLU A 723 -23.57 -5.11 60.00
N ALA A 724 -22.89 -5.34 58.87
CA ALA A 724 -21.96 -6.45 58.70
C ALA A 724 -20.74 -6.32 59.63
N LEU A 725 -20.20 -5.11 59.78
CA LEU A 725 -19.08 -4.83 60.68
C LEU A 725 -19.47 -5.06 62.14
N LYS A 726 -20.66 -4.61 62.57
CA LYS A 726 -21.19 -4.84 63.92
C LYS A 726 -21.42 -6.33 64.22
N ALA A 727 -21.74 -7.12 63.20
CA ALA A 727 -21.91 -8.56 63.30
C ALA A 727 -20.58 -9.34 63.29
N GLY A 728 -19.43 -8.66 63.16
CA GLY A 728 -18.12 -9.30 63.06
C GLY A 728 -17.81 -9.91 61.68
N ASP A 729 -18.63 -9.63 60.67
CA ASP A 729 -18.47 -10.12 59.29
C ASP A 729 -17.71 -9.07 58.45
N THR A 730 -16.41 -8.92 58.75
CA THR A 730 -15.54 -7.90 58.13
C THR A 730 -15.43 -8.10 56.61
N GLU A 731 -15.48 -9.33 56.11
CA GLU A 731 -15.50 -9.61 54.66
C GLU A 731 -16.73 -9.01 53.99
N LYS A 732 -17.91 -9.19 54.60
CA LYS A 732 -19.16 -8.64 54.09
C LYS A 732 -19.22 -7.11 54.25
N ALA A 733 -18.60 -6.57 55.29
CA ALA A 733 -18.42 -5.13 55.45
C ALA A 733 -17.55 -4.53 54.32
N ILE A 734 -16.39 -5.15 54.03
CA ILE A 734 -15.53 -4.78 52.90
C ILE A 734 -16.26 -4.89 51.56
N LEU A 735 -17.07 -5.95 51.37
CA LEU A 735 -17.86 -6.12 50.16
C LEU A 735 -18.81 -4.93 49.94
N PHE A 736 -19.54 -4.53 50.98
CA PHE A 736 -20.46 -3.40 50.88
C PHE A 736 -19.74 -2.07 50.72
N GLU A 737 -18.58 -1.86 51.36
CA GLU A 737 -17.73 -0.69 51.12
C GLU A 737 -17.21 -0.65 49.67
N ASN A 738 -16.84 -1.79 49.09
CA ASN A 738 -16.47 -1.84 47.67
C ASN A 738 -17.68 -1.59 46.73
N MET A 739 -18.90 -1.99 47.13
CA MET A 739 -20.11 -1.64 46.39
C MET A 739 -20.38 -0.13 46.45
N ILE A 740 -20.14 0.51 47.60
CA ILE A 740 -20.18 1.96 47.75
C ILE A 740 -19.16 2.61 46.81
N TRP A 741 -17.92 2.11 46.80
CA TRP A 741 -16.87 2.59 45.91
C TRP A 741 -17.30 2.53 44.43
N GLN A 742 -17.89 1.41 43.98
CA GLN A 742 -18.37 1.28 42.61
C GLN A 742 -19.47 2.28 42.26
N LEU A 743 -20.39 2.55 43.18
CA LEU A 743 -21.42 3.57 43.00
C LEU A 743 -20.81 4.98 42.96
N MET A 744 -19.80 5.25 43.80
CA MET A 744 -19.06 6.50 43.81
C MET A 744 -18.29 6.72 42.50
N VAL A 745 -17.58 5.71 41.99
CA VAL A 745 -16.85 5.80 40.71
C VAL A 745 -17.82 6.09 39.55
N LYS A 746 -18.96 5.41 39.48
CA LYS A 746 -19.98 5.71 38.46
C LYS A 746 -20.58 7.11 38.60
N THR A 747 -20.80 7.55 39.84
CA THR A 747 -21.27 8.92 40.12
C THR A 747 -20.24 9.95 39.66
N ALA A 748 -18.96 9.74 39.99
CA ALA A 748 -17.87 10.62 39.62
C ALA A 748 -17.70 10.71 38.10
N ASP A 749 -17.73 9.57 37.40
CA ASP A 749 -17.61 9.52 35.94
C ASP A 749 -18.72 10.31 35.22
N VAL A 750 -19.98 10.07 35.59
CA VAL A 750 -21.12 10.82 35.01
C VAL A 750 -21.07 12.29 35.43
N GLY A 751 -20.67 12.57 36.67
CA GLY A 751 -20.52 13.93 37.20
C GLY A 751 -19.44 14.73 36.48
N ILE A 752 -18.30 14.11 36.16
CA ILE A 752 -17.21 14.75 35.39
C ILE A 752 -17.69 15.03 33.97
N ARG A 753 -18.37 14.08 33.30
CA ARG A 753 -18.97 14.33 31.98
C ARG A 753 -19.99 15.46 31.99
N ALA A 754 -20.79 15.56 33.06
CA ALA A 754 -21.71 16.68 33.25
C ALA A 754 -20.95 18.00 33.42
N LYS A 755 -19.86 18.01 34.22
CA LYS A 755 -18.97 19.17 34.38
C LYS A 755 -18.41 19.59 33.02
N ASP A 756 -17.77 18.69 32.29
CA ASP A 756 -17.11 19.01 31.00
C ASP A 756 -18.12 19.51 29.96
N THR A 757 -19.31 18.90 29.92
CA THR A 757 -20.41 19.35 29.06
C THR A 757 -20.91 20.75 29.45
N LEU A 758 -20.97 21.04 30.75
CA LEU A 758 -21.39 22.35 31.24
C LEU A 758 -20.34 23.41 30.92
N VAL A 759 -19.05 23.14 31.14
CA VAL A 759 -17.92 24.01 30.80
C VAL A 759 -18.03 24.44 29.35
N ARG A 760 -18.15 23.49 28.41
CA ARG A 760 -18.32 23.80 26.98
C ARG A 760 -19.53 24.69 26.65
N LYS A 761 -20.55 24.74 27.51
CA LYS A 761 -21.76 25.56 27.30
C LYS A 761 -21.68 26.94 27.91
N ILE A 762 -20.95 27.10 29.01
CA ILE A 762 -20.89 28.35 29.77
C ILE A 762 -19.60 29.15 29.51
N SER A 763 -18.60 28.53 28.88
CA SER A 763 -17.41 29.25 28.43
C SER A 763 -17.75 30.36 27.43
N THR A 764 -16.91 31.39 27.38
CA THR A 764 -17.04 32.49 26.43
C THR A 764 -17.00 31.97 24.98
N LYS A 765 -17.59 32.70 24.04
CA LYS A 765 -17.56 32.28 22.62
C LYS A 765 -16.14 32.49 22.07
N GLN A 766 -15.55 31.46 21.49
CA GLN A 766 -14.25 31.55 20.83
C GLN A 766 -14.26 32.54 19.66
N SER A 767 -13.14 33.24 19.48
CA SER A 767 -12.84 33.97 18.24
C SER A 767 -12.63 32.98 17.09
N ALA A 768 -12.69 33.44 15.84
CA ALA A 768 -12.41 32.58 14.69
C ALA A 768 -10.97 32.01 14.72
N ALA A 769 -10.00 32.77 15.26
CA ALA A 769 -8.63 32.32 15.45
C ALA A 769 -8.53 31.27 16.57
N ALA A 770 -9.17 31.49 17.72
CA ALA A 770 -9.20 30.51 18.80
C ALA A 770 -9.89 29.19 18.38
N ALA A 771 -10.94 29.24 17.56
CA ALA A 771 -11.58 28.04 17.03
C ALA A 771 -10.68 27.26 16.06
N ARG A 772 -9.93 27.95 15.17
CA ARG A 772 -8.90 27.30 14.35
C ARG A 772 -7.75 26.78 15.20
N GLY A 773 -7.42 27.48 16.27
CA GLY A 773 -6.41 27.10 17.26
C GLY A 773 -6.76 25.84 18.02
N GLU A 774 -8.02 25.69 18.42
CA GLU A 774 -8.52 24.44 19.02
C GLU A 774 -8.36 23.27 18.05
N VAL A 775 -8.71 23.49 16.77
CA VAL A 775 -8.52 22.48 15.72
C VAL A 775 -7.04 22.17 15.51
N ALA A 776 -6.16 23.19 15.42
CA ALA A 776 -4.73 22.99 15.26
C ALA A 776 -4.09 22.30 16.47
N PHE A 777 -4.53 22.63 17.69
CA PHE A 777 -4.12 21.97 18.93
C PHE A 777 -4.55 20.49 18.93
N ALA A 778 -5.78 20.21 18.51
CA ALA A 778 -6.35 18.87 18.51
C ALA A 778 -5.82 17.99 17.36
N GLU A 779 -5.72 18.53 16.13
CA GLU A 779 -5.27 17.80 14.95
C GLU A 779 -3.74 17.79 14.79
N GLY A 780 -3.06 18.72 15.45
CA GLY A 780 -1.61 18.80 15.49
C GLY A 780 -0.98 17.94 16.58
N GLY A 781 -1.77 17.14 17.30
CA GLY A 781 -1.25 16.13 18.24
C GLY A 781 -0.93 16.64 19.64
N CYS A 782 -1.17 17.92 19.96
CA CYS A 782 -0.96 18.46 21.30
C CYS A 782 -1.91 17.82 22.34
N ASN A 783 -3.16 17.54 21.94
CA ASN A 783 -4.14 16.86 22.79
C ASN A 783 -3.80 15.39 23.10
N GLY A 784 -2.86 14.78 22.36
CA GLY A 784 -2.37 13.43 22.65
C GLY A 784 -1.61 13.34 23.98
N CYS A 785 -0.96 14.44 24.40
CA CYS A 785 -0.24 14.52 25.66
C CYS A 785 -0.93 15.45 26.68
N HIS A 786 -1.66 16.47 26.22
CA HIS A 786 -2.22 17.52 27.08
C HIS A 786 -3.74 17.46 27.16
N VAL A 787 -4.27 17.45 28.38
CA VAL A 787 -5.71 17.58 28.65
C VAL A 787 -5.93 18.88 29.41
N ILE A 788 -6.81 19.76 28.91
CA ILE A 788 -7.07 21.06 29.56
C ILE A 788 -7.77 20.84 30.91
N GLY A 789 -7.21 21.43 31.97
CA GLY A 789 -7.70 21.32 33.35
C GLY A 789 -7.22 20.07 34.10
N LYS A 790 -6.36 19.23 33.49
CA LYS A 790 -5.90 17.99 34.11
C LYS A 790 -4.50 17.59 33.69
N VAL A 791 -3.71 17.11 34.64
CA VAL A 791 -2.44 16.43 34.35
C VAL A 791 -2.72 15.08 33.66
N SER A 792 -2.10 14.85 32.50
CA SER A 792 -2.18 13.61 31.71
C SER A 792 -0.75 13.06 31.49
N SER A 793 -0.44 12.55 30.30
CA SER A 793 0.94 12.22 29.88
C SER A 793 1.85 13.46 29.81
N GLY A 794 1.26 14.65 29.68
CA GLY A 794 1.90 15.96 29.81
C GLY A 794 1.19 16.87 30.83
N PRO A 795 1.79 18.03 31.14
CA PRO A 795 1.23 18.98 32.10
C PRO A 795 -0.10 19.58 31.63
N ASP A 796 -0.95 19.95 32.60
CA ASP A 796 -2.10 20.81 32.36
C ASP A 796 -1.64 22.16 31.80
N LEU A 797 -2.31 22.64 30.75
CA LEU A 797 -2.01 23.88 30.06
C LEU A 797 -2.86 25.07 30.53
N THR A 798 -3.74 24.89 31.51
CA THR A 798 -4.53 26.00 32.08
C THR A 798 -3.59 27.05 32.71
N GLY A 799 -3.65 28.30 32.23
CA GLY A 799 -2.77 29.38 32.68
C GLY A 799 -1.34 29.30 32.16
N VAL A 800 -1.05 28.50 31.12
CA VAL A 800 0.33 28.29 30.63
C VAL A 800 1.00 29.58 30.12
N LEU A 801 0.25 30.52 29.55
CA LEU A 801 0.79 31.80 29.06
C LEU A 801 1.16 32.75 30.21
N GLN A 802 0.73 32.44 31.44
CA GLN A 802 1.04 33.21 32.65
C GLN A 802 2.22 32.65 33.45
N ARG A 803 2.72 31.45 33.10
CA ARG A 803 3.80 30.77 33.85
C ARG A 803 5.19 31.31 33.54
N HIS A 804 5.33 32.07 32.45
CA HIS A 804 6.62 32.58 31.97
C HIS A 804 6.53 34.08 31.64
N GLU A 805 7.65 34.78 31.80
CA GLU A 805 7.80 36.14 31.27
C GLU A 805 7.73 36.08 29.74
N ASN A 806 6.86 36.89 29.12
CA ASN A 806 6.49 36.79 27.70
C ASN A 806 5.93 35.41 27.30
N GLY A 807 4.99 34.87 28.08
CA GLY A 807 4.49 33.50 27.92
C GLY A 807 3.93 33.15 26.54
N GLU A 808 3.33 34.09 25.80
CA GLU A 808 2.95 33.84 24.39
C GLU A 808 4.15 33.50 23.52
N GLN A 809 5.23 34.26 23.64
CA GLN A 809 6.47 34.02 22.89
C GLN A 809 7.15 32.74 23.37
N TRP A 810 7.16 32.49 24.68
CA TRP A 810 7.77 31.29 25.26
C TRP A 810 7.06 30.03 24.75
N VAL A 811 5.72 29.99 24.81
CA VAL A 811 4.93 28.85 24.32
C VAL A 811 5.06 28.71 22.80
N SER A 812 5.06 29.82 22.06
CA SER A 812 5.29 29.78 20.61
C SER A 812 6.65 29.17 20.26
N ASN A 813 7.72 29.55 20.97
CA ASN A 813 9.05 28.98 20.75
C ASN A 813 9.06 27.48 21.05
N PHE A 814 8.39 27.07 22.14
CA PHE A 814 8.37 25.67 22.52
C PHE A 814 7.55 24.78 21.57
N ILE A 815 6.49 25.33 20.96
CA ILE A 815 5.71 24.63 19.92
C ILE A 815 6.52 24.48 18.61
N LEU A 816 7.26 25.51 18.21
CA LEU A 816 8.00 25.53 16.94
C LEU A 816 9.32 24.73 17.02
N ASP A 817 10.01 24.78 18.15
CA ASP A 817 11.32 24.14 18.34
C ASP A 817 11.50 23.66 19.81
N PRO A 818 10.82 22.59 20.21
CA PRO A 818 10.90 22.08 21.58
C PRO A 818 12.29 21.57 21.95
N GLU A 819 13.05 21.06 20.97
CA GLU A 819 14.38 20.47 21.20
C GLU A 819 15.38 21.51 21.71
N SER A 820 15.33 22.73 21.17
CA SER A 820 16.17 23.83 21.62
C SER A 820 15.97 24.20 23.10
N MET A 821 14.86 23.77 23.70
CA MET A 821 14.46 24.14 25.06
C MET A 821 14.63 23.01 26.08
N TYR A 822 15.04 21.80 25.69
CA TYR A 822 15.14 20.66 26.63
C TYR A 822 16.16 20.85 27.76
N ASP A 823 17.18 21.68 27.55
CA ASP A 823 18.20 21.98 28.56
C ASP A 823 17.77 23.13 29.50
N ASP A 824 16.64 23.80 29.22
CA ASP A 824 16.07 24.77 30.15
C ASP A 824 15.71 24.08 31.49
N PRO A 825 16.11 24.63 32.65
CA PRO A 825 15.89 23.97 33.94
C PRO A 825 14.41 23.66 34.25
N TYR A 826 13.47 24.48 33.80
CA TYR A 826 12.05 24.24 34.00
C TYR A 826 11.56 23.10 33.09
N VAL A 827 11.93 23.13 31.80
CA VAL A 827 11.57 22.07 30.84
C VAL A 827 12.18 20.73 31.26
N LYS A 828 13.44 20.73 31.70
CA LYS A 828 14.10 19.53 32.22
C LYS A 828 13.38 18.96 33.45
N GLY A 829 12.95 19.81 34.37
CA GLY A 829 12.15 19.37 35.52
C GLY A 829 10.82 18.73 35.11
N MET A 830 10.19 19.24 34.05
CA MET A 830 8.99 18.60 33.48
C MET A 830 9.31 17.27 32.80
N ILE A 831 10.39 17.19 32.02
CA ILE A 831 10.85 15.95 31.38
C ILE A 831 11.11 14.88 32.44
N ASP A 832 11.80 15.22 33.53
CA ASP A 832 12.11 14.27 34.60
C ASP A 832 10.83 13.82 35.36
N TYR A 833 9.85 14.72 35.52
CA TYR A 833 8.60 14.40 36.20
C TYR A 833 7.68 13.51 35.35
N PHE A 834 7.50 13.85 34.06
CA PHE A 834 6.64 13.11 33.14
C PHE A 834 7.35 11.94 32.47
N ASN A 835 8.67 11.86 32.60
CA ASN A 835 9.54 10.93 31.87
C ASN A 835 9.29 10.96 30.34
N LEU A 836 8.96 12.14 29.81
CA LEU A 836 8.54 12.35 28.43
C LEU A 836 9.03 13.72 27.93
N LYS A 837 9.55 13.75 26.69
CA LYS A 837 9.91 14.99 25.99
C LYS A 837 8.78 15.37 25.03
N MET A 838 8.41 16.65 24.98
CA MET A 838 7.45 17.15 24.00
C MET A 838 8.07 17.07 22.59
N PRO A 839 7.57 16.24 21.67
CA PRO A 839 8.13 16.13 20.33
C PRO A 839 7.83 17.39 19.51
N ASN A 840 8.68 17.68 18.51
CA ASN A 840 8.38 18.72 17.54
C ASN A 840 7.24 18.25 16.63
N GLN A 841 6.07 18.89 16.75
CA GLN A 841 4.89 18.57 15.93
C GLN A 841 4.94 19.21 14.53
N HIS A 842 6.01 19.96 14.24
CA HIS A 842 6.22 20.70 12.99
C HIS A 842 5.04 21.61 12.63
N MET A 843 4.52 22.32 13.63
CA MET A 843 3.48 23.33 13.44
C MET A 843 3.98 24.47 12.57
N SER A 844 3.13 24.97 11.69
CA SER A 844 3.41 26.24 11.01
C SER A 844 3.32 27.41 11.99
N GLU A 845 3.91 28.55 11.62
CA GLU A 845 3.78 29.79 12.40
C GLU A 845 2.30 30.23 12.53
N GLU A 846 1.48 29.97 11.52
CA GLU A 846 0.05 30.33 11.54
C GLU A 846 -0.73 29.42 12.51
N GLU A 847 -0.53 28.09 12.43
CA GLU A 847 -1.11 27.14 13.39
C GLU A 847 -0.68 27.48 14.82
N THR A 848 0.60 27.84 15.03
CA THR A 848 1.12 28.21 16.35
C THR A 848 0.43 29.47 16.89
N LYS A 849 0.24 30.51 16.06
CA LYS A 849 -0.50 31.73 16.45
C LYS A 849 -1.95 31.44 16.80
N ASP A 850 -2.63 30.64 15.98
CA ASP A 850 -4.00 30.23 16.26
C ASP A 850 -4.08 29.41 17.57
N ILE A 851 -3.13 28.49 17.84
CA ILE A 851 -3.04 27.75 19.13
C ILE A 851 -2.86 28.71 20.32
N ILE A 852 -2.05 29.75 20.20
CA ILE A 852 -1.89 30.76 21.25
C ILE A 852 -3.24 31.47 21.52
N GLU A 853 -4.02 31.81 20.50
CA GLU A 853 -5.35 32.39 20.67
C GLU A 853 -6.34 31.42 21.35
N TYR A 854 -6.21 30.12 21.09
CA TYR A 854 -6.96 29.10 21.81
C TYR A 854 -6.54 29.01 23.29
N LEU A 855 -5.24 29.07 23.59
CA LEU A 855 -4.75 29.08 24.97
C LEU A 855 -5.20 30.34 25.73
N LYS A 856 -5.26 31.52 25.07
CA LYS A 856 -5.86 32.74 25.67
C LYS A 856 -7.32 32.55 26.03
N TRP A 857 -8.08 31.89 25.16
CA TRP A 857 -9.47 31.56 25.45
C TRP A 857 -9.60 30.58 26.62
N ILE A 858 -8.70 29.60 26.73
CA ILE A 858 -8.64 28.72 27.91
C ILE A 858 -8.37 29.54 29.18
N GLU A 859 -7.46 30.51 29.13
CA GLU A 859 -7.14 31.37 30.27
C GLU A 859 -8.29 32.27 30.70
N GLU A 860 -9.03 32.85 29.76
CA GLU A 860 -10.25 33.63 30.05
C GLU A 860 -11.28 32.79 30.80
N ASN A 861 -11.30 31.48 30.54
CA ASN A 861 -12.22 30.51 31.11
C ASN A 861 -11.57 29.60 32.15
N ALA A 862 -10.37 29.93 32.67
CA ALA A 862 -9.57 29.06 33.51
C ALA A 862 -10.30 28.60 34.79
N ASN A 863 -11.20 29.42 35.32
CA ASN A 863 -12.02 29.10 36.49
C ASN A 863 -13.07 27.99 36.24
N LEU A 864 -13.26 27.59 34.98
CA LEU A 864 -14.20 26.54 34.58
C LEU A 864 -13.54 25.16 34.49
N PHE A 865 -12.23 25.10 34.27
CA PHE A 865 -11.47 23.87 34.03
C PHE A 865 -11.03 23.18 35.32
#